data_AF-A0A2G5V2R8-F1
#
_entry.id   AF-A0A2G5V2R8-F1
#
_cell.length_a   1.000
_cell.length_b   1.000
_cell.length_c   1.000
_cell.angle_alpha   90.00
_cell.angle_beta   90.00
_cell.angle_gamma   90.00
#
_symmetry.space_group_name_H-M   'P 1'
#
loop_
_entity.id
_entity.type
_entity.pdbx_description
1 polymer ?
#
loop_
_entity_poly.entity_id
_entity_poly.type
_entity_poly.pdbx_seq_one_letter_code
_entity_poly.pdbx_strand_id
1 'polypeptide(L)'
;MIRSHRCLVNFFFLLLAVSSVVSAQLANCQNYGTPLNSTDCKCPAYVSGRNCENVICRRYAVPDKDRCACAPGWYDKYCGLRGCRPPNEDQMDLEKRSLIVVFNTKTTMKSQLYTLKHNFNEMVSKVMRNSFGTRTPWIDNYIVYGFVKSGSNLHIQSEFVYDSDDVINYLNNLKLYDGDDTQPVLTAVKNSQQIFPKMKSHAIVLVFTDSPASDATPWSHRFTDKNAEQDVLQISLLWRSKYYFFLSLPKEADFSSDGVDVYRRLALTNHGDTFFIQDSNDLSNVLLSVIGSQYFPENVAVGYGLTRDETVTTYVDNDGDSLFFLLTVNPLTDSKLPAISDAKLLVEGPSYRLYTRPSTIGDTVTISSSSGSVYNYRMFIQSKNTILFNYNDDMVIDVGNGMAVIGIDMFSTMETYGFPQWANTSYDVRSPDGKLLREKYFASERSQKDCTFTYGFPAWPTLECPPGPITQLHTFYYNGFYQQRVTPGYCIESDHNDEHPNGATWNSQEEHMETSQGDTIQCNRRNIEAINDPRLEEARQYIFILEQHSANEQIYNTLAMEISQILYLTNVTTEKSYKKEFTLIVHDSEESHVLLSSYNPILFIERFQSLVSSLTLIPNLDNTMGLLSIIQAQKMNIQPTAQVYYFTNQAVKNVQNISRHWDIIRKDMEVNFFTIADGVTTEIFALPKQLELVQKMSNGRLIPLGKTENTLYPLFADMMGVNTLTTDNEQYNCHDAPLEINGYVEDGAEYSVIQVIGTGLKTVSMQDSNGVLIANKDYIIYQNPNFISMKMKSNLFASGIWKLSALVTAGGCQITVRQKTSIGMILGFTSSNNDDISSTQIISQRSLSGLHPIFVPIKTTGGVTPTNLELQIVNRKRYDQPQSYSNSTITPRDANSCTYNFVSESLVVPKNELVTLTVSGFDSGKLVLHRIFYYYQHLPADPSVCHGGQVDQFGRCVCPERYTGEYCWDRICQPPAIYSYGMCSCYPGFYGDFCEIELHVNDTSVSQVTQIPVETTTSFSQQTFSFLVIISVFCLYFALL
;
A
#
# COMPACT_ATOMS: atom_id res chain seq x y z
N MET A 1 77.56 -6.08 32.23
CA MET A 1 77.78 -5.31 30.99
C MET A 1 76.55 -5.48 30.13
N ILE A 2 75.64 -4.51 30.19
CA ILE A 2 75.30 -3.57 29.11
C ILE A 2 74.33 -4.23 28.12
N ARG A 3 73.01 -4.00 28.24
CA ARG A 3 72.28 -2.79 27.78
C ARG A 3 72.57 -2.45 26.33
N SER A 4 71.83 -3.04 25.41
CA SER A 4 71.29 -2.40 24.20
C SER A 4 70.49 -3.47 23.47
N HIS A 5 69.34 -3.12 22.87
CA HIS A 5 68.47 -3.94 21.99
C HIS A 5 67.04 -4.24 22.46
N ARG A 6 66.49 -3.50 23.44
CA ARG A 6 65.03 -3.54 23.71
C ARG A 6 64.32 -2.19 23.78
N CYS A 7 64.89 -1.16 23.14
CA CYS A 7 64.24 0.16 23.04
C CYS A 7 63.77 0.55 21.62
N LEU A 8 63.90 -0.33 20.62
CA LEU A 8 63.45 -0.03 19.24
C LEU A 8 62.18 -0.79 18.81
N VAL A 9 61.70 -1.74 19.62
CA VAL A 9 60.51 -2.56 19.27
C VAL A 9 59.22 -2.03 19.91
N ASN A 10 59.31 -1.18 20.93
CA ASN A 10 58.12 -0.61 21.59
C ASN A 10 57.71 0.78 21.08
N PHE A 11 58.44 1.37 20.11
CA PHE A 11 58.04 2.64 19.50
C PHE A 11 57.22 2.47 18.20
N PHE A 12 57.23 1.25 17.61
CA PHE A 12 56.48 0.96 16.38
C PHE A 12 55.07 0.41 16.63
N PHE A 13 54.76 -0.05 17.84
CA PHE A 13 53.43 -0.57 18.20
C PHE A 13 52.50 0.46 18.86
N LEU A 14 52.98 1.67 19.16
CA LEU A 14 52.17 2.74 19.78
C LEU A 14 51.78 3.87 18.82
N LEU A 15 52.17 3.80 17.54
CA LEU A 15 51.85 4.79 16.50
C LEU A 15 50.89 4.26 15.41
N LEU A 16 50.35 3.05 15.58
CA LEU A 16 49.35 2.44 14.69
C LEU A 16 47.92 2.43 15.27
N ALA A 17 47.67 3.21 16.32
CA ALA A 17 46.37 3.25 16.99
C ALA A 17 45.85 4.67 17.23
N VAL A 18 45.96 5.57 16.24
CA VAL A 18 45.04 6.72 16.11
C VAL A 18 44.81 7.04 14.62
N SER A 19 44.25 6.06 13.92
CA SER A 19 43.35 6.34 12.80
C SER A 19 42.05 5.62 13.12
N SER A 20 41.42 5.98 14.24
CA SER A 20 40.00 5.69 14.40
C SER A 20 39.29 6.51 13.34
N VAL A 21 39.09 5.91 12.16
CA VAL A 21 37.99 6.30 11.28
C VAL A 21 36.78 6.20 12.19
N VAL A 22 36.33 7.35 12.69
CA VAL A 22 35.04 7.44 13.38
C VAL A 22 34.03 7.15 12.29
N SER A 23 33.75 5.86 12.08
CA SER A 23 32.52 5.46 11.42
C SER A 23 31.43 5.95 12.36
N ALA A 24 30.90 7.13 12.06
CA ALA A 24 29.71 7.63 12.74
C ALA A 24 28.65 6.56 12.53
N GLN A 25 28.38 5.79 13.58
CA GLN A 25 27.39 4.73 13.54
C GLN A 25 26.04 5.41 13.27
N LEU A 26 25.52 5.23 12.06
CA LEU A 26 24.25 5.80 11.65
C LEU A 26 23.12 5.21 12.51
N ALA A 27 22.10 6.02 12.81
CA ALA A 27 20.92 5.54 13.50
C ALA A 27 20.30 4.34 12.77
N ASN A 28 19.86 3.33 13.53
CA ASN A 28 19.19 2.15 12.96
C ASN A 28 17.71 2.47 12.65
N CYS A 29 17.49 3.15 11.54
CA CYS A 29 16.16 3.55 11.10
C CYS A 29 15.36 2.35 10.57
N GLN A 30 14.13 2.21 11.03
CA GLN A 30 13.14 1.23 10.57
C GLN A 30 12.25 1.85 9.48
N ASN A 31 11.43 1.02 8.82
CA ASN A 31 10.40 1.44 7.85
C ASN A 31 10.89 2.51 6.83
N TYR A 32 12.13 2.34 6.36
CA TYR A 32 12.76 3.20 5.35
C TYR A 32 13.07 4.63 5.82
N GLY A 33 13.18 4.85 7.14
CA GLY A 33 13.71 6.08 7.68
C GLY A 33 15.13 6.37 7.18
N THR A 34 15.41 7.65 6.97
CA THR A 34 16.73 8.12 6.57
C THR A 34 17.49 8.65 7.79
N PRO A 35 18.67 8.13 8.14
CA PRO A 35 19.42 8.62 9.29
C PRO A 35 19.86 10.06 9.05
N LEU A 36 19.52 10.94 9.98
CA LEU A 36 20.00 12.33 9.99
C LEU A 36 21.32 12.44 10.73
N ASN A 37 21.47 11.65 11.80
CA ASN A 37 22.66 11.58 12.63
C ASN A 37 22.76 10.18 13.29
N SER A 38 23.61 10.01 14.31
CA SER A 38 23.79 8.73 15.01
C SER A 38 22.59 8.28 15.87
N THR A 39 21.62 9.16 16.11
CA THR A 39 20.50 8.90 17.03
C THR A 39 19.11 9.16 16.48
N ASP A 40 18.97 9.88 15.36
CA ASP A 40 17.68 10.35 14.84
C ASP A 40 17.50 10.05 13.35
N CYS A 41 16.26 9.77 12.97
CA CYS A 41 15.86 9.44 11.61
C CYS A 41 14.82 10.43 11.05
N LYS A 42 14.95 10.81 9.78
CA LYS A 42 13.88 11.42 8.98
C LYS A 42 12.98 10.30 8.48
N CYS A 43 11.75 10.26 8.96
CA CYS A 43 10.79 9.24 8.54
C CYS A 43 10.13 9.59 7.20
N PRO A 44 9.92 8.61 6.32
CA PRO A 44 9.09 8.80 5.14
C PRO A 44 7.63 9.05 5.56
N ALA A 45 6.80 9.45 4.59
CA ALA A 45 5.36 9.55 4.80
C ALA A 45 4.78 8.26 5.41
N TYR A 46 3.77 8.42 6.28
CA TYR A 46 3.08 7.32 6.97
C TYR A 46 3.92 6.54 8.00
N VAL A 47 5.04 7.10 8.43
CA VAL A 47 5.90 6.50 9.45
C VAL A 47 6.34 7.57 10.44
N SER A 48 6.43 7.22 11.70
CA SER A 48 6.85 8.11 12.80
C SER A 48 7.66 7.35 13.86
N GLY A 49 8.08 8.06 14.90
CA GLY A 49 9.00 7.55 15.91
C GLY A 49 10.42 8.00 15.65
N ARG A 50 11.28 7.91 16.67
CA ARG A 50 12.65 8.42 16.61
C ARG A 50 13.49 7.66 15.58
N ASN A 51 13.24 6.36 15.50
CA ASN A 51 13.86 5.44 14.56
C ASN A 51 12.86 5.03 13.46
N CYS A 52 11.77 5.77 13.24
CA CYS A 52 10.75 5.44 12.26
C CYS A 52 10.10 4.06 12.49
N GLU A 53 9.96 3.67 13.76
CA GLU A 53 9.45 2.36 14.18
C GLU A 53 7.92 2.25 14.13
N ASN A 54 7.20 3.38 14.10
CA ASN A 54 5.74 3.41 14.18
C ASN A 54 5.11 3.68 12.82
N VAL A 55 4.34 2.72 12.31
CA VAL A 55 3.52 2.90 11.10
C VAL A 55 2.28 3.74 11.44
N ILE A 56 1.99 4.74 10.61
CA ILE A 56 0.81 5.59 10.71
C ILE A 56 -0.23 5.10 9.72
N CYS A 57 -1.28 4.49 10.24
CA CYS A 57 -2.40 4.02 9.43
C CYS A 57 -3.44 5.10 9.17
N ARG A 58 -3.94 5.18 7.94
CA ARG A 58 -4.99 6.13 7.56
C ARG A 58 -6.37 5.51 7.75
N ARG A 59 -7.39 6.36 7.93
CA ARG A 59 -8.81 5.95 7.97
C ARG A 59 -9.14 4.90 9.03
N TYR A 60 -8.57 5.04 10.21
CA TYR A 60 -8.76 4.08 11.31
C TYR A 60 -8.43 2.63 10.92
N ALA A 61 -7.63 2.44 9.87
CA ALA A 61 -6.89 1.22 9.68
C ALA A 61 -5.94 1.06 10.86
N VAL A 62 -5.54 -0.18 11.09
CA VAL A 62 -4.80 -0.52 12.29
C VAL A 62 -3.45 -1.09 11.90
N PRO A 63 -2.36 -0.73 12.61
CA PRO A 63 -1.04 -1.26 12.34
C PRO A 63 -1.02 -2.79 12.42
N ASP A 64 -0.43 -3.41 11.41
CA ASP A 64 -0.09 -4.82 11.36
C ASP A 64 1.35 -4.95 10.90
N LYS A 65 2.25 -5.26 11.84
CA LYS A 65 3.70 -5.29 11.61
C LYS A 65 4.19 -3.96 11.03
N ASP A 66 4.78 -3.96 9.84
CA ASP A 66 5.30 -2.78 9.13
C ASP A 66 4.29 -2.19 8.12
N ARG A 67 3.01 -2.58 8.18
CA ARG A 67 1.94 -2.09 7.32
C ARG A 67 0.67 -1.80 8.12
N CYS A 68 -0.40 -1.46 7.41
CA CYS A 68 -1.74 -1.35 7.94
C CYS A 68 -2.63 -2.42 7.32
N ALA A 69 -3.62 -2.88 8.06
CA ALA A 69 -4.77 -3.51 7.44
C ALA A 69 -5.96 -2.59 7.39
N CYS A 70 -6.61 -2.68 6.25
CA CYS A 70 -7.54 -1.69 5.80
C CYS A 70 -8.96 -2.23 5.87
N ALA A 71 -9.90 -1.30 6.03
CA ALA A 71 -11.32 -1.60 5.86
C ALA A 71 -11.61 -2.02 4.40
N PRO A 72 -12.74 -2.70 4.11
CA PRO A 72 -12.98 -3.21 2.77
C PRO A 72 -13.03 -2.14 1.68
N GLY A 73 -12.38 -2.47 0.57
CA GLY A 73 -12.13 -1.58 -0.56
C GLY A 73 -10.80 -0.83 -0.47
N TRP A 74 -10.18 -0.71 0.70
CA TRP A 74 -8.88 -0.07 0.83
C TRP A 74 -7.78 -1.13 0.76
N TYR A 75 -6.69 -0.86 0.03
CA TYR A 75 -5.68 -1.89 -0.27
C TYR A 75 -4.23 -1.39 -0.33
N ASP A 76 -4.00 -0.14 0.08
CA ASP A 76 -2.65 0.44 0.18
C ASP A 76 -1.92 -0.02 1.45
N LYS A 77 -0.57 -0.05 1.42
CA LYS A 77 0.29 -0.41 2.59
C LYS A 77 -0.10 0.38 3.86
N TYR A 78 -0.55 1.62 3.71
CA TYR A 78 -0.97 2.50 4.82
C TYR A 78 -2.46 2.86 4.78
N CYS A 79 -3.24 2.19 3.91
CA CYS A 79 -4.66 2.43 3.68
C CYS A 79 -4.98 3.86 3.18
N GLY A 80 -4.06 4.45 2.40
CA GLY A 80 -4.22 5.76 1.76
C GLY A 80 -5.18 5.76 0.56
N LEU A 81 -5.50 6.97 0.06
CA LEU A 81 -6.20 7.14 -1.23
C LEU A 81 -5.33 6.65 -2.37
N ARG A 82 -5.95 5.95 -3.32
CA ARG A 82 -5.33 5.58 -4.60
C ARG A 82 -6.35 5.58 -5.72
N GLY A 83 -5.86 5.79 -6.93
CA GLY A 83 -6.62 5.52 -8.14
C GLY A 83 -6.80 4.02 -8.40
N CYS A 84 -7.56 3.67 -9.42
CA CYS A 84 -7.97 2.29 -9.73
C CYS A 84 -6.84 1.25 -9.72
N ARG A 85 -7.03 0.18 -8.94
CA ARG A 85 -6.20 -1.03 -8.88
C ARG A 85 -7.04 -2.23 -8.51
N PRO A 86 -6.66 -3.46 -8.92
CA PRO A 86 -7.34 -4.65 -8.45
C PRO A 86 -7.19 -4.75 -6.92
N PRO A 87 -8.17 -5.38 -6.25
CA PRO A 87 -8.10 -5.53 -4.81
C PRO A 87 -6.88 -6.35 -4.39
N ASN A 88 -6.22 -5.91 -3.33
CA ASN A 88 -5.12 -6.62 -2.69
C ASN A 88 -5.68 -7.44 -1.51
N GLU A 89 -5.22 -8.68 -1.35
CA GLU A 89 -5.53 -9.55 -0.19
C GLU A 89 -7.03 -9.84 0.04
N ASP A 90 -7.33 -10.47 1.19
CA ASP A 90 -8.69 -10.74 1.71
C ASP A 90 -9.44 -9.45 2.14
N GLN A 91 -8.98 -8.26 1.75
CA GLN A 91 -9.63 -7.00 2.15
C GLN A 91 -10.96 -6.78 1.41
N MET A 92 -11.20 -7.51 0.32
CA MET A 92 -12.51 -7.65 -0.32
C MET A 92 -13.22 -8.97 0.06
N ASP A 93 -12.69 -9.77 1.00
CA ASP A 93 -13.40 -10.95 1.49
C ASP A 93 -14.51 -10.53 2.47
N LEU A 94 -15.76 -10.60 2.00
CA LEU A 94 -16.96 -10.32 2.77
C LEU A 94 -17.65 -11.60 3.27
N GLU A 95 -17.09 -12.79 3.02
CA GLU A 95 -17.66 -14.07 3.48
C GLU A 95 -17.47 -14.29 4.99
N LYS A 96 -16.54 -13.54 5.59
CA LYS A 96 -16.14 -13.64 6.99
C LYS A 96 -16.34 -12.30 7.70
N ARG A 97 -16.92 -12.33 8.89
CA ARG A 97 -17.22 -11.14 9.72
C ARG A 97 -16.79 -11.36 11.17
N SER A 98 -16.58 -10.28 11.91
CA SER A 98 -16.25 -10.35 13.35
C SER A 98 -17.50 -10.14 14.20
N LEU A 99 -17.49 -10.69 15.42
CA LEU A 99 -18.45 -10.34 16.46
C LEU A 99 -17.70 -9.67 17.61
N ILE A 100 -18.09 -8.43 17.93
CA ILE A 100 -17.42 -7.61 18.94
C ILE A 100 -18.38 -7.44 20.11
N VAL A 101 -17.89 -7.68 21.33
CA VAL A 101 -18.65 -7.52 22.57
C VAL A 101 -17.95 -6.49 23.44
N VAL A 102 -18.58 -5.35 23.61
CA VAL A 102 -18.11 -4.26 24.48
C VAL A 102 -19.01 -4.22 25.70
N PHE A 103 -18.45 -4.21 26.90
CA PHE A 103 -19.28 -4.16 28.11
C PHE A 103 -18.66 -3.42 29.27
N ASN A 104 -19.52 -2.78 30.05
CA ASN A 104 -19.13 -2.21 31.33
C ASN A 104 -18.93 -3.32 32.37
N THR A 105 -17.84 -3.24 33.14
CA THR A 105 -17.46 -4.20 34.20
C THR A 105 -17.81 -3.72 35.61
N LYS A 106 -18.73 -2.76 35.72
CA LYS A 106 -19.32 -2.38 37.01
C LYS A 106 -19.99 -3.56 37.71
N THR A 107 -19.93 -3.59 39.04
CA THR A 107 -20.62 -4.57 39.89
C THR A 107 -22.13 -4.62 39.62
N THR A 108 -22.74 -3.50 39.23
CA THR A 108 -24.15 -3.36 38.83
C THR A 108 -24.51 -4.10 37.54
N MET A 109 -23.55 -4.36 36.64
CA MET A 109 -23.76 -5.10 35.39
C MET A 109 -23.82 -6.63 35.57
N LYS A 110 -23.58 -7.14 36.78
CA LYS A 110 -23.42 -8.59 37.05
C LYS A 110 -24.53 -9.47 36.48
N SER A 111 -25.79 -9.05 36.61
CA SER A 111 -26.94 -9.84 36.12
C SER A 111 -26.97 -9.95 34.59
N GLN A 112 -26.72 -8.84 33.88
CA GLN A 112 -26.69 -8.83 32.42
C GLN A 112 -25.49 -9.59 31.87
N LEU A 113 -24.32 -9.43 32.46
CA LEU A 113 -23.12 -10.19 32.05
C LEU A 113 -23.30 -11.69 32.28
N TYR A 114 -23.96 -12.09 33.37
CA TYR A 114 -24.33 -13.50 33.58
C TYR A 114 -25.31 -14.00 32.50
N THR A 115 -26.30 -13.18 32.15
CA THR A 115 -27.29 -13.50 31.11
C THR A 115 -26.65 -13.62 29.73
N LEU A 116 -25.75 -12.70 29.37
CA LEU A 116 -24.95 -12.75 28.17
C LEU A 116 -24.13 -14.04 28.13
N LYS A 117 -23.38 -14.33 29.20
CA LYS A 117 -22.57 -15.55 29.32
C LYS A 117 -23.40 -16.82 29.13
N HIS A 118 -24.59 -16.88 29.73
CA HIS A 118 -25.45 -18.06 29.64
C HIS A 118 -25.97 -18.31 28.21
N ASN A 119 -26.27 -17.23 27.47
CA ASN A 119 -26.91 -17.31 26.16
C ASN A 119 -25.94 -17.18 24.97
N PHE A 120 -24.66 -16.84 25.20
CA PHE A 120 -23.74 -16.45 24.13
C PHE A 120 -23.57 -17.53 23.05
N ASN A 121 -23.30 -18.77 23.42
CA ASN A 121 -23.11 -19.86 22.45
C ASN A 121 -24.38 -20.17 21.66
N GLU A 122 -25.56 -20.10 22.28
CA GLU A 122 -26.82 -20.28 21.58
C GLU A 122 -27.08 -19.13 20.62
N MET A 123 -26.86 -17.88 21.05
CA MET A 123 -26.95 -16.68 20.21
C MET A 123 -26.05 -16.81 18.97
N VAL A 124 -24.77 -17.13 19.15
CA VAL A 124 -23.80 -17.32 18.05
C VAL A 124 -24.24 -18.45 17.12
N SER A 125 -24.71 -19.58 17.67
CA SER A 125 -25.24 -20.70 16.88
C SER A 125 -26.44 -20.29 16.02
N LYS A 126 -27.31 -19.40 16.52
CA LYS A 126 -28.45 -18.86 15.76
C LYS A 126 -28.01 -17.85 14.69
N VAL A 127 -27.11 -16.93 15.01
CA VAL A 127 -26.50 -15.98 14.05
C VAL A 127 -25.84 -16.71 12.88
N MET A 128 -25.28 -17.91 13.11
CA MET A 128 -24.69 -18.75 12.07
C MET A 128 -25.70 -19.59 11.27
N ARG A 129 -27.00 -19.53 11.56
CA ARG A 129 -28.04 -20.29 10.85
C ARG A 129 -28.99 -19.37 10.10
N ASN A 130 -29.24 -19.69 8.84
CA ASN A 130 -30.29 -19.02 8.08
C ASN A 130 -31.69 -19.52 8.49
N SER A 131 -32.74 -18.90 7.95
CA SER A 131 -34.15 -19.22 8.22
C SER A 131 -34.55 -20.64 7.81
N PHE A 132 -33.80 -21.28 6.91
CA PHE A 132 -33.98 -22.68 6.51
C PHE A 132 -33.24 -23.67 7.43
N GLY A 133 -32.51 -23.19 8.44
CA GLY A 133 -31.77 -23.99 9.41
C GLY A 133 -30.35 -24.38 8.99
N THR A 134 -29.90 -23.95 7.81
CA THR A 134 -28.55 -24.22 7.30
C THR A 134 -27.52 -23.41 8.08
N ARG A 135 -26.53 -24.09 8.68
CA ARG A 135 -25.44 -23.46 9.43
C ARG A 135 -24.25 -23.14 8.52
N THR A 136 -23.76 -21.91 8.58
CA THR A 136 -22.53 -21.45 7.91
C THR A 136 -21.59 -20.79 8.95
N PRO A 137 -20.32 -21.20 9.07
CA PRO A 137 -19.38 -20.58 10.01
C PRO A 137 -18.80 -19.28 9.44
N TRP A 138 -19.62 -18.22 9.38
CA TRP A 138 -19.24 -16.92 8.80
C TRP A 138 -18.74 -15.90 9.82
N ILE A 139 -18.98 -16.11 11.11
CA ILE A 139 -18.24 -15.38 12.16
C ILE A 139 -16.88 -16.04 12.29
N ASP A 140 -15.83 -15.28 11.96
CA ASP A 140 -14.45 -15.77 11.91
C ASP A 140 -13.73 -15.63 13.25
N ASN A 141 -14.07 -14.59 14.01
CA ASN A 141 -13.45 -14.30 15.29
C ASN A 141 -14.32 -13.42 16.19
N TYR A 142 -13.94 -13.37 17.45
CA TYR A 142 -14.61 -12.63 18.52
C TYR A 142 -13.63 -11.69 19.21
N ILE A 143 -14.06 -10.44 19.42
CA ILE A 143 -13.32 -9.42 20.17
C ILE A 143 -14.14 -9.07 21.41
N VAL A 144 -13.53 -9.17 22.59
CA VAL A 144 -14.21 -8.90 23.85
C VAL A 144 -13.49 -7.75 24.57
N TYR A 145 -14.23 -6.72 24.97
CA TYR A 145 -13.68 -5.51 25.57
C TYR A 145 -14.50 -5.05 26.78
N GLY A 146 -13.98 -5.33 27.97
CA GLY A 146 -14.51 -4.92 29.27
C GLY A 146 -13.81 -3.68 29.80
N PHE A 147 -14.57 -2.73 30.34
CA PHE A 147 -14.00 -1.50 30.91
C PHE A 147 -14.77 -1.03 32.16
N VAL A 148 -14.12 -0.27 33.03
CA VAL A 148 -14.76 0.49 34.11
C VAL A 148 -13.83 1.59 34.60
N LYS A 149 -14.38 2.78 34.79
CA LYS A 149 -13.70 3.95 35.34
C LYS A 149 -14.17 4.21 36.76
N SER A 150 -13.22 4.45 37.66
CA SER A 150 -13.46 4.93 39.02
C SER A 150 -12.51 6.09 39.32
N GLY A 151 -13.05 7.31 39.36
CA GLY A 151 -12.27 8.54 39.45
C GLY A 151 -11.31 8.69 38.25
N SER A 152 -10.01 8.76 38.51
CA SER A 152 -8.98 8.82 37.45
C SER A 152 -8.55 7.43 36.94
N ASN A 153 -8.94 6.35 37.60
CA ASN A 153 -8.48 5.00 37.26
C ASN A 153 -9.42 4.35 36.23
N LEU A 154 -8.86 3.94 35.10
CA LEU A 154 -9.56 3.16 34.07
C LEU A 154 -9.03 1.72 34.09
N HIS A 155 -9.90 0.76 34.42
CA HIS A 155 -9.60 -0.66 34.34
C HIS A 155 -10.10 -1.19 33.00
N ILE A 156 -9.22 -1.87 32.25
CA ILE A 156 -9.54 -2.51 30.96
C ILE A 156 -9.22 -4.00 31.07
N GLN A 157 -10.14 -4.83 30.60
CA GLN A 157 -9.97 -6.28 30.42
C GLN A 157 -10.42 -6.61 29.00
N SER A 158 -9.55 -7.17 28.16
CA SER A 158 -9.90 -7.48 26.77
C SER A 158 -9.26 -8.77 26.29
N GLU A 159 -9.93 -9.47 25.37
CA GLU A 159 -9.41 -10.69 24.72
C GLU A 159 -9.83 -10.79 23.25
N PHE A 160 -9.01 -11.48 22.46
CA PHE A 160 -9.27 -11.83 21.07
C PHE A 160 -9.26 -13.36 20.94
N VAL A 161 -10.30 -13.95 20.36
CA VAL A 161 -10.43 -15.41 20.23
C VAL A 161 -11.08 -15.81 18.90
N TYR A 162 -10.86 -17.05 18.46
CA TYR A 162 -11.48 -17.61 17.26
C TYR A 162 -12.66 -18.54 17.56
N ASP A 163 -12.77 -19.04 18.79
CA ASP A 163 -13.85 -19.92 19.23
C ASP A 163 -14.79 -19.18 20.21
N SER A 164 -16.09 -19.43 20.09
CA SER A 164 -17.08 -18.89 21.00
C SER A 164 -16.95 -19.45 22.42
N ASP A 165 -16.45 -20.69 22.58
CA ASP A 165 -16.23 -21.29 23.89
C ASP A 165 -15.14 -20.56 24.69
N ASP A 166 -14.14 -20.00 24.01
CA ASP A 166 -13.10 -19.20 24.65
C ASP A 166 -13.64 -17.86 25.17
N VAL A 167 -14.66 -17.29 24.53
CA VAL A 167 -15.38 -16.12 25.07
C VAL A 167 -16.06 -16.47 26.40
N ILE A 168 -16.64 -17.67 26.51
CA ILE A 168 -17.25 -18.13 27.77
C ILE A 168 -16.17 -18.30 28.86
N ASN A 169 -15.02 -18.87 28.50
CA ASN A 169 -13.89 -19.04 29.41
C ASN A 169 -13.38 -17.69 29.93
N TYR A 170 -13.29 -16.70 29.04
CA TYR A 170 -12.96 -15.32 29.40
C TYR A 170 -13.98 -14.72 30.38
N LEU A 171 -15.28 -14.78 30.04
CA LEU A 171 -16.36 -14.24 30.86
C LEU A 171 -16.46 -14.93 32.24
N ASN A 172 -16.03 -16.18 32.37
CA ASN A 172 -15.96 -16.89 33.66
C ASN A 172 -14.90 -16.31 34.61
N ASN A 173 -13.80 -15.77 34.06
CA ASN A 173 -12.69 -15.22 34.83
C ASN A 173 -12.75 -13.68 34.98
N LEU A 174 -13.79 -13.06 34.43
CA LEU A 174 -13.98 -11.61 34.44
C LEU A 174 -14.10 -11.07 35.86
N LYS A 175 -13.32 -10.03 36.17
CA LYS A 175 -13.45 -9.29 37.43
C LYS A 175 -14.38 -8.10 37.26
N LEU A 176 -15.25 -7.90 38.24
CA LEU A 176 -16.11 -6.72 38.32
C LEU A 176 -15.57 -5.75 39.38
N TYR A 177 -15.77 -4.46 39.16
CA TYR A 177 -15.30 -3.39 40.04
C TYR A 177 -16.44 -2.41 40.33
N ASP A 178 -16.33 -1.63 41.39
CA ASP A 178 -17.15 -0.44 41.53
C ASP A 178 -16.67 0.63 40.54
N GLY A 179 -17.57 1.50 40.10
CA GLY A 179 -17.26 2.50 39.08
C GLY A 179 -18.20 3.70 39.15
N ASP A 180 -17.76 4.80 38.54
CA ASP A 180 -18.48 6.06 38.49
C ASP A 180 -19.85 5.91 37.82
N ASP A 181 -20.76 6.85 38.11
CA ASP A 181 -22.13 6.85 37.56
C ASP A 181 -22.15 6.98 36.03
N THR A 182 -21.17 7.68 35.46
CA THR A 182 -20.96 7.79 34.01
C THR A 182 -19.67 7.08 33.61
N GLN A 183 -19.61 6.57 32.37
CA GLN A 183 -18.52 5.71 31.92
C GLN A 183 -18.05 6.10 30.51
N PRO A 184 -16.76 5.96 30.16
CA PRO A 184 -16.24 6.36 28.85
C PRO A 184 -16.56 5.30 27.77
N VAL A 185 -17.85 5.16 27.45
CA VAL A 185 -18.37 4.09 26.59
C VAL A 185 -17.94 4.28 25.14
N LEU A 186 -17.89 5.52 24.63
CA LEU A 186 -17.55 5.77 23.23
C LEU A 186 -16.09 5.41 22.95
N THR A 187 -15.20 5.79 23.87
CA THR A 187 -13.79 5.42 23.84
C THR A 187 -13.61 3.90 23.88
N ALA A 188 -14.40 3.18 24.67
CA ALA A 188 -14.37 1.72 24.70
C ALA A 188 -14.83 1.10 23.37
N VAL A 189 -15.91 1.61 22.77
CA VAL A 189 -16.40 1.16 21.46
C VAL A 189 -15.38 1.43 20.36
N LYS A 190 -14.77 2.62 20.34
CA LYS A 190 -13.65 2.95 19.45
C LYS A 190 -12.51 1.96 19.62
N ASN A 191 -11.99 1.83 20.84
CA ASN A 191 -10.81 1.01 21.10
C ASN A 191 -11.03 -0.45 20.76
N SER A 192 -12.21 -1.01 21.02
CA SER A 192 -12.57 -2.40 20.70
C SER A 192 -12.47 -2.75 19.20
N GLN A 193 -12.65 -1.76 18.33
CA GLN A 193 -12.56 -1.92 16.87
C GLN A 193 -11.17 -1.61 16.33
N GLN A 194 -10.29 -1.03 17.15
CA GLN A 194 -8.91 -0.72 16.79
C GLN A 194 -7.90 -1.74 17.34
N ILE A 195 -8.35 -2.96 17.69
CA ILE A 195 -7.51 -4.07 18.16
C ILE A 195 -7.29 -5.06 17.00
N PHE A 196 -6.37 -4.73 16.11
CA PHE A 196 -5.97 -5.53 14.94
C PHE A 196 -4.65 -6.29 15.30
N PRO A 197 -4.30 -7.46 14.69
CA PRO A 197 -4.49 -7.73 13.27
C PRO A 197 -5.71 -8.49 12.72
N LYS A 198 -6.85 -8.50 13.41
CA LYS A 198 -7.83 -9.59 13.16
C LYS A 198 -9.30 -9.21 13.02
N MET A 199 -9.67 -7.93 13.12
CA MET A 199 -11.07 -7.52 12.87
C MET A 199 -11.45 -7.72 11.39
N LYS A 200 -12.59 -8.34 11.15
CA LYS A 200 -13.24 -8.48 9.85
C LYS A 200 -14.37 -7.48 9.72
N SER A 201 -14.67 -7.08 8.49
CA SER A 201 -15.69 -6.07 8.19
C SER A 201 -17.11 -6.54 8.50
N HIS A 202 -18.05 -5.59 8.41
CA HIS A 202 -19.48 -5.85 8.67
C HIS A 202 -19.72 -6.46 10.05
N ALA A 203 -18.89 -6.07 11.02
CA ALA A 203 -18.89 -6.64 12.35
C ALA A 203 -20.23 -6.37 13.06
N ILE A 204 -20.71 -7.37 13.80
CA ILE A 204 -21.80 -7.20 14.76
C ILE A 204 -21.17 -6.72 16.07
N VAL A 205 -21.47 -5.49 16.49
CA VAL A 205 -20.94 -4.92 17.74
C VAL A 205 -22.05 -4.84 18.77
N LEU A 206 -21.92 -5.61 19.84
CA LEU A 206 -22.86 -5.67 20.96
C LEU A 206 -22.28 -4.85 22.12
N VAL A 207 -22.96 -3.77 22.51
CA VAL A 207 -22.49 -2.84 23.55
C VAL A 207 -23.41 -2.91 24.77
N PHE A 208 -22.89 -3.35 25.90
CA PHE A 208 -23.65 -3.51 27.16
C PHE A 208 -23.22 -2.45 28.17
N THR A 209 -24.16 -1.61 28.60
CA THR A 209 -23.88 -0.58 29.61
C THR A 209 -25.12 -0.24 30.43
N ASP A 210 -24.89 0.05 31.70
CA ASP A 210 -25.85 0.58 32.68
C ASP A 210 -25.62 2.06 32.98
N SER A 211 -24.70 2.72 32.27
CA SER A 211 -24.22 4.05 32.60
C SER A 211 -24.30 5.00 31.39
N PRO A 212 -24.64 6.29 31.58
CA PRO A 212 -24.47 7.31 30.55
C PRO A 212 -23.00 7.42 30.12
N ALA A 213 -22.77 7.75 28.84
CA ALA A 213 -21.45 7.96 28.29
C ALA A 213 -20.84 9.28 28.79
N SER A 214 -19.77 9.20 29.59
CA SER A 214 -19.06 10.36 30.14
C SER A 214 -18.27 11.13 29.10
N ASP A 215 -17.99 10.49 27.97
CA ASP A 215 -17.21 10.99 26.83
C ASP A 215 -18.09 11.37 25.63
N ALA A 216 -19.41 11.44 25.84
CA ALA A 216 -20.32 12.04 24.89
C ALA A 216 -20.24 13.57 24.95
N THR A 217 -20.41 14.19 23.80
CA THR A 217 -20.46 15.64 23.63
C THR A 217 -21.83 16.05 23.08
N PRO A 218 -22.16 17.35 23.07
CA PRO A 218 -23.26 17.85 22.25
C PRO A 218 -23.14 17.36 20.81
N TRP A 219 -24.28 17.13 20.16
CA TRP A 219 -24.32 16.65 18.79
C TRP A 219 -23.56 17.63 17.86
N SER A 220 -22.46 17.15 17.28
CA SER A 220 -21.69 17.88 16.27
C SER A 220 -21.51 17.07 14.98
N HIS A 221 -21.74 17.74 13.86
CA HIS A 221 -21.51 17.23 12.52
C HIS A 221 -20.16 17.66 11.92
N ARG A 222 -19.31 18.35 12.71
CA ARG A 222 -18.04 18.94 12.26
C ARG A 222 -16.84 18.16 12.76
N PHE A 223 -16.09 17.55 11.86
CA PHE A 223 -14.99 16.63 12.24
C PHE A 223 -13.77 17.32 12.85
N THR A 224 -13.70 18.64 12.75
CA THR A 224 -12.70 19.49 13.43
C THR A 224 -12.82 19.41 14.95
N ASP A 225 -13.98 19.04 15.49
CA ASP A 225 -14.21 18.87 16.94
C ASP A 225 -13.49 17.64 17.53
N LYS A 226 -13.13 16.65 16.69
CA LYS A 226 -12.35 15.44 17.06
C LYS A 226 -12.86 14.75 18.33
N ASN A 227 -14.18 14.63 18.46
CA ASN A 227 -14.80 13.99 19.61
C ASN A 227 -14.94 12.47 19.44
N ALA A 228 -15.18 11.76 20.55
CA ALA A 228 -15.25 10.30 20.54
C ALA A 228 -16.44 9.75 19.73
N GLU A 229 -17.55 10.48 19.67
CA GLU A 229 -18.72 10.10 18.85
C GLU A 229 -18.36 10.06 17.36
N GLN A 230 -17.61 11.05 16.88
CA GLN A 230 -17.13 11.13 15.50
C GLN A 230 -16.13 10.05 15.13
N ASP A 231 -15.24 9.67 16.05
CA ASP A 231 -14.32 8.54 15.83
C ASP A 231 -15.12 7.24 15.64
N VAL A 232 -16.09 6.98 16.53
CA VAL A 232 -16.93 5.79 16.50
C VAL A 232 -17.81 5.76 15.24
N LEU A 233 -18.33 6.91 14.81
CA LEU A 233 -19.07 7.08 13.55
C LEU A 233 -18.22 6.71 12.34
N GLN A 234 -17.04 7.30 12.22
CA GLN A 234 -16.14 7.08 11.08
C GLN A 234 -15.71 5.62 10.98
N ILE A 235 -15.32 5.01 12.11
CA ILE A 235 -14.98 3.59 12.17
C ILE A 235 -16.17 2.74 11.69
N SER A 236 -17.38 3.05 12.17
CA SER A 236 -18.58 2.29 11.80
C SER A 236 -18.87 2.32 10.31
N LEU A 237 -18.78 3.50 9.67
CA LEU A 237 -19.09 3.67 8.26
C LEU A 237 -18.01 3.04 7.36
N LEU A 238 -16.74 3.14 7.76
CA LEU A 238 -15.61 2.58 7.02
C LEU A 238 -15.57 1.04 7.10
N TRP A 239 -15.68 0.48 8.31
CA TRP A 239 -15.66 -0.96 8.55
C TRP A 239 -17.03 -1.63 8.37
N ARG A 240 -18.08 -0.82 8.17
CA ARG A 240 -19.48 -1.24 7.98
C ARG A 240 -20.06 -1.98 9.19
N SER A 241 -19.54 -1.67 10.37
CA SER A 241 -19.96 -2.26 11.64
C SER A 241 -21.39 -1.82 12.00
N LYS A 242 -22.20 -2.77 12.49
CA LYS A 242 -23.57 -2.52 12.95
C LYS A 242 -23.63 -2.63 14.47
N TYR A 243 -24.09 -1.58 15.13
CA TYR A 243 -24.06 -1.47 16.60
C TYR A 243 -25.42 -1.82 17.21
N TYR A 244 -25.39 -2.58 18.30
CA TYR A 244 -26.55 -2.92 19.11
C TYR A 244 -26.25 -2.53 20.55
N PHE A 245 -26.94 -1.50 21.04
CA PHE A 245 -26.77 -1.01 22.41
C PHE A 245 -27.81 -1.66 23.33
N PHE A 246 -27.33 -2.33 24.37
CA PHE A 246 -28.11 -2.95 25.43
C PHE A 246 -27.99 -2.08 26.68
N LEU A 247 -28.97 -1.19 26.85
CA LEU A 247 -28.97 -0.13 27.84
C LEU A 247 -29.79 -0.56 29.06
N SER A 248 -29.12 -0.62 30.20
CA SER A 248 -29.74 -0.98 31.48
C SER A 248 -29.65 0.18 32.48
N LEU A 249 -30.05 1.35 32.01
CA LEU A 249 -29.89 2.61 32.71
C LEU A 249 -30.75 2.67 33.99
N PRO A 250 -30.34 3.44 35.01
CA PRO A 250 -31.16 3.72 36.18
C PRO A 250 -32.51 4.34 35.80
N LYS A 251 -33.55 4.11 36.60
CA LYS A 251 -34.91 4.64 36.35
C LYS A 251 -34.98 6.17 36.25
N GLU A 252 -34.03 6.88 36.84
CA GLU A 252 -33.95 8.34 36.87
C GLU A 252 -33.01 8.91 35.80
N ALA A 253 -32.54 8.08 34.86
CA ALA A 253 -31.65 8.55 33.79
C ALA A 253 -32.34 9.60 32.91
N ASP A 254 -31.66 10.72 32.69
CA ASP A 254 -32.10 11.74 31.75
C ASP A 254 -31.78 11.31 30.32
N PHE A 255 -32.77 10.76 29.64
CA PHE A 255 -32.65 10.31 28.25
C PHE A 255 -32.47 11.46 27.25
N SER A 256 -32.68 12.72 27.65
CA SER A 256 -32.37 13.90 26.82
C SER A 256 -30.92 14.37 26.95
N SER A 257 -30.18 13.87 27.96
CA SER A 257 -28.77 14.19 28.13
C SER A 257 -27.91 13.57 27.02
N ASP A 258 -26.84 14.26 26.61
CA ASP A 258 -25.94 13.80 25.57
C ASP A 258 -25.34 12.42 25.86
N GLY A 259 -25.05 12.13 27.13
CA GLY A 259 -24.52 10.84 27.58
C GLY A 259 -25.47 9.66 27.36
N VAL A 260 -26.76 9.90 27.13
CA VAL A 260 -27.74 8.86 26.81
C VAL A 260 -28.19 8.94 25.35
N ASP A 261 -28.46 10.14 24.84
CA ASP A 261 -28.90 10.34 23.45
C ASP A 261 -27.87 9.87 22.42
N VAL A 262 -26.56 9.93 22.75
CA VAL A 262 -25.48 9.47 21.86
C VAL A 262 -25.66 8.03 21.39
N TYR A 263 -26.21 7.13 22.23
CA TYR A 263 -26.45 5.74 21.84
C TYR A 263 -27.48 5.64 20.71
N ARG A 264 -28.53 6.49 20.77
CA ARG A 264 -29.53 6.61 19.71
C ARG A 264 -28.93 7.23 18.45
N ARG A 265 -28.12 8.28 18.59
CA ARG A 265 -27.45 8.95 17.45
C ARG A 265 -26.52 7.99 16.68
N LEU A 266 -25.71 7.22 17.40
CA LEU A 266 -24.82 6.22 16.79
C LEU A 266 -25.57 5.07 16.13
N ALA A 267 -26.60 4.53 16.78
CA ALA A 267 -27.45 3.48 16.20
C ALA A 267 -28.18 3.98 14.94
N LEU A 268 -28.65 5.22 14.95
CA LEU A 268 -29.27 5.86 13.80
C LEU A 268 -28.31 5.91 12.60
N THR A 269 -27.08 6.36 12.82
CA THR A 269 -26.13 6.54 11.72
C THR A 269 -25.69 5.23 11.06
N ASN A 270 -25.50 4.15 11.80
CA ASN A 270 -25.03 2.88 11.22
C ASN A 270 -26.13 1.85 10.95
N HIS A 271 -27.39 2.28 10.99
CA HIS A 271 -28.56 1.41 10.95
C HIS A 271 -28.58 0.29 12.01
N GLY A 272 -28.01 0.58 13.18
CA GLY A 272 -28.03 -0.22 14.39
C GLY A 272 -29.31 -0.06 15.20
N ASP A 273 -29.31 -0.57 16.43
CA ASP A 273 -30.47 -0.57 17.33
C ASP A 273 -30.10 -0.23 18.78
N THR A 274 -31.08 0.32 19.52
CA THR A 274 -30.99 0.55 20.96
C THR A 274 -32.10 -0.26 21.67
N PHE A 275 -31.73 -1.01 22.70
CA PHE A 275 -32.64 -1.82 23.52
C PHE A 275 -32.54 -1.38 24.98
N PHE A 276 -33.69 -1.11 25.59
CA PHE A 276 -33.79 -0.72 27.00
C PHE A 276 -34.17 -1.94 27.81
N ILE A 277 -33.15 -2.58 28.37
CA ILE A 277 -33.26 -3.90 28.99
C ILE A 277 -33.84 -3.76 30.39
N GLN A 278 -35.01 -4.37 30.62
CA GLN A 278 -35.65 -4.33 31.93
C GLN A 278 -35.13 -5.42 32.88
N ASP A 279 -34.91 -6.63 32.36
CA ASP A 279 -34.48 -7.78 33.13
C ASP A 279 -33.74 -8.82 32.27
N SER A 280 -33.29 -9.90 32.91
CA SER A 280 -32.57 -11.00 32.25
C SER A 280 -33.41 -11.76 31.21
N ASN A 281 -34.74 -11.82 31.35
CA ASN A 281 -35.60 -12.50 30.38
C ASN A 281 -35.72 -11.66 29.11
N ASP A 282 -35.93 -10.36 29.28
CA ASP A 282 -35.95 -9.41 28.16
C ASP A 282 -34.61 -9.44 27.40
N LEU A 283 -33.48 -9.41 28.11
CA LEU A 283 -32.18 -9.54 27.48
C LEU A 283 -32.01 -10.89 26.75
N SER A 284 -32.42 -12.00 27.36
CA SER A 284 -32.36 -13.32 26.72
C SER A 284 -33.18 -13.36 25.44
N ASN A 285 -34.37 -12.75 25.45
CA ASN A 285 -35.25 -12.64 24.29
C ASN A 285 -34.60 -11.85 23.15
N VAL A 286 -33.98 -10.69 23.45
CA VAL A 286 -33.27 -9.90 22.42
C VAL A 286 -32.08 -10.69 21.86
N LEU A 287 -31.23 -11.28 22.71
CA LEU A 287 -30.06 -12.04 22.26
C LEU A 287 -30.45 -13.23 21.38
N LEU A 288 -31.41 -14.04 21.83
CA LEU A 288 -31.76 -15.29 21.16
C LEU A 288 -32.65 -15.10 19.93
N SER A 289 -33.49 -14.07 19.89
CA SER A 289 -34.47 -13.88 18.81
C SER A 289 -34.08 -12.73 17.87
N VAL A 290 -33.68 -11.57 18.39
CA VAL A 290 -33.32 -10.40 17.56
C VAL A 290 -31.91 -10.52 17.01
N ILE A 291 -30.91 -10.70 17.89
CA ILE A 291 -29.52 -10.92 17.46
C ILE A 291 -29.40 -12.27 16.78
N GLY A 292 -30.04 -13.32 17.30
CA GLY A 292 -30.09 -14.65 16.69
C GLY A 292 -30.61 -14.69 15.25
N SER A 293 -31.34 -13.66 14.79
CA SER A 293 -31.86 -13.57 13.42
C SER A 293 -30.93 -12.81 12.45
N GLN A 294 -29.77 -12.31 12.92
CA GLN A 294 -28.79 -11.53 12.16
C GLN A 294 -27.82 -12.40 11.34
N TYR A 295 -28.30 -13.42 10.64
CA TYR A 295 -27.50 -14.18 9.66
C TYR A 295 -27.27 -13.31 8.42
N PHE A 296 -26.02 -12.87 8.16
CA PHE A 296 -25.68 -11.92 7.08
C PHE A 296 -26.78 -10.88 6.81
N PRO A 297 -27.04 -9.97 7.77
CA PRO A 297 -28.23 -9.13 7.75
C PRO A 297 -28.07 -7.96 6.79
N GLU A 298 -28.84 -7.97 5.71
CA GLU A 298 -28.82 -6.92 4.69
C GLU A 298 -30.11 -6.11 4.75
N ASN A 299 -29.98 -4.80 4.99
CA ASN A 299 -31.13 -3.92 5.07
C ASN A 299 -31.67 -3.68 3.67
N VAL A 300 -32.99 -3.77 3.54
CA VAL A 300 -33.71 -3.48 2.30
C VAL A 300 -34.64 -2.27 2.45
N ALA A 301 -35.04 -1.91 3.66
CA ALA A 301 -35.68 -0.63 3.96
C ALA A 301 -35.46 -0.25 5.44
N VAL A 302 -35.35 1.05 5.71
CA VAL A 302 -35.22 1.60 7.06
C VAL A 302 -36.02 2.88 7.18
N GLY A 303 -36.48 3.20 8.38
CA GLY A 303 -37.09 4.50 8.67
C GLY A 303 -36.99 4.80 10.16
N TYR A 304 -36.70 6.06 10.48
CA TYR A 304 -36.42 6.50 11.85
C TYR A 304 -37.26 7.74 12.19
N GLY A 305 -37.78 7.80 13.42
CA GLY A 305 -38.56 8.93 13.90
C GLY A 305 -39.93 9.09 13.23
N LEU A 306 -40.53 8.01 12.77
CA LEU A 306 -41.80 8.04 12.04
C LEU A 306 -42.98 8.22 12.98
N THR A 307 -43.95 9.02 12.57
CA THR A 307 -45.15 9.36 13.35
C THR A 307 -46.46 8.91 12.68
N ARG A 308 -46.37 8.21 11.56
CA ARG A 308 -47.50 7.80 10.71
C ARG A 308 -47.34 6.36 10.22
N ASP A 309 -48.40 5.81 9.67
CA ASP A 309 -48.35 4.55 8.95
C ASP A 309 -47.37 4.65 7.78
N GLU A 310 -46.60 3.58 7.57
CA GLU A 310 -45.61 3.50 6.50
C GLU A 310 -45.88 2.27 5.64
N THR A 311 -45.83 2.43 4.32
CA THR A 311 -45.96 1.33 3.36
C THR A 311 -44.62 1.10 2.68
N VAL A 312 -44.09 -0.11 2.83
CA VAL A 312 -42.75 -0.48 2.35
C VAL A 312 -42.85 -1.55 1.28
N THR A 313 -42.19 -1.34 0.14
CA THR A 313 -42.11 -2.32 -0.95
C THR A 313 -41.06 -3.39 -0.67
N THR A 314 -41.36 -4.65 -1.00
CA THR A 314 -40.48 -5.80 -0.77
C THR A 314 -39.56 -6.06 -1.97
N TYR A 315 -38.42 -5.37 -1.99
CA TYR A 315 -37.34 -5.63 -2.91
C TYR A 315 -36.31 -6.56 -2.25
N VAL A 316 -36.40 -7.86 -2.56
CA VAL A 316 -35.62 -8.96 -1.96
C VAL A 316 -34.84 -9.71 -3.04
N ASP A 317 -33.99 -10.66 -2.64
CA ASP A 317 -33.15 -11.41 -3.58
C ASP A 317 -33.96 -12.45 -4.35
N ASN A 318 -34.83 -13.19 -3.65
CA ASN A 318 -35.71 -14.20 -4.23
C ASN A 318 -37.10 -14.17 -3.60
N ASP A 319 -38.08 -14.66 -4.37
CA ASP A 319 -39.45 -14.83 -3.90
C ASP A 319 -39.50 -15.91 -2.81
N GLY A 320 -40.19 -15.65 -1.70
CA GLY A 320 -40.24 -16.55 -0.55
C GLY A 320 -39.07 -16.43 0.44
N ASP A 321 -38.10 -15.54 0.20
CA ASP A 321 -37.08 -15.19 1.19
C ASP A 321 -37.71 -14.74 2.52
N SER A 322 -37.06 -15.06 3.63
CA SER A 322 -37.55 -14.66 4.95
C SER A 322 -37.24 -13.19 5.20
N LEU A 323 -38.30 -12.39 5.30
CA LEU A 323 -38.23 -10.97 5.60
C LEU A 323 -38.39 -10.75 7.10
N PHE A 324 -37.57 -9.89 7.68
CA PHE A 324 -37.61 -9.54 9.09
C PHE A 324 -37.90 -8.05 9.26
N PHE A 325 -38.81 -7.73 10.18
CA PHE A 325 -39.15 -6.35 10.54
C PHE A 325 -38.87 -6.16 12.03
N LEU A 326 -37.83 -5.39 12.34
CA LEU A 326 -37.57 -4.93 13.69
C LEU A 326 -38.16 -3.55 13.86
N LEU A 327 -39.16 -3.45 14.75
CA LEU A 327 -39.82 -2.20 15.11
C LEU A 327 -39.35 -1.80 16.49
N THR A 328 -38.93 -0.55 16.67
CA THR A 328 -38.52 0.00 17.97
C THR A 328 -39.24 1.32 18.24
N VAL A 329 -39.46 1.64 19.52
CA VAL A 329 -40.06 2.92 19.93
C VAL A 329 -39.09 3.70 20.79
N ASN A 330 -39.24 5.02 20.78
CA ASN A 330 -38.46 5.88 21.64
C ASN A 330 -39.03 5.83 23.08
N PRO A 331 -38.28 5.32 24.09
CA PRO A 331 -38.78 5.25 25.47
C PRO A 331 -38.95 6.63 26.13
N LEU A 332 -38.41 7.71 25.54
CA LEU A 332 -38.63 9.10 25.94
C LEU A 332 -40.07 9.58 25.75
N THR A 333 -40.89 8.79 25.07
CA THR A 333 -42.23 9.18 24.63
C THR A 333 -43.22 8.12 25.08
N ASP A 334 -44.49 8.48 25.26
CA ASP A 334 -45.60 7.54 25.48
C ASP A 334 -45.97 6.74 24.22
N SER A 335 -44.97 6.46 23.37
CA SER A 335 -45.12 5.80 22.08
C SER A 335 -45.48 4.33 22.26
N LYS A 336 -46.48 3.88 21.50
CA LYS A 336 -46.86 2.46 21.46
C LYS A 336 -46.17 1.79 20.29
N LEU A 337 -45.85 0.51 20.48
CA LEU A 337 -45.23 -0.30 19.44
C LEU A 337 -46.20 -0.47 18.26
N PRO A 338 -45.74 -0.18 17.02
CA PRO A 338 -46.53 -0.39 15.82
C PRO A 338 -46.78 -1.89 15.56
N ALA A 339 -47.69 -2.19 14.65
CA ALA A 339 -48.08 -3.55 14.30
C ALA A 339 -48.08 -3.78 12.79
N ILE A 340 -47.86 -5.03 12.39
CA ILE A 340 -47.96 -5.51 11.02
C ILE A 340 -48.96 -6.66 11.03
N SER A 341 -50.12 -6.50 10.39
CA SER A 341 -51.20 -7.50 10.43
C SER A 341 -50.83 -8.82 9.74
N ASP A 342 -50.08 -8.72 8.64
CA ASP A 342 -49.83 -9.83 7.72
C ASP A 342 -48.46 -10.48 7.96
N ALA A 343 -47.93 -10.39 9.19
CA ALA A 343 -46.64 -10.96 9.57
C ALA A 343 -46.70 -11.69 10.92
N LYS A 344 -45.86 -12.71 11.08
CA LYS A 344 -45.74 -13.49 12.32
C LYS A 344 -44.88 -12.74 13.33
N LEU A 345 -45.43 -12.44 14.51
CA LEU A 345 -44.64 -11.94 15.64
C LEU A 345 -43.70 -13.04 16.17
N LEU A 346 -42.40 -12.77 16.19
CA LEU A 346 -41.37 -13.67 16.72
C LEU A 346 -41.08 -13.40 18.19
N VAL A 347 -40.91 -12.13 18.54
CA VAL A 347 -40.62 -11.69 19.90
C VAL A 347 -41.13 -10.26 20.11
N GLU A 348 -41.58 -9.99 21.32
CA GLU A 348 -42.00 -8.67 21.78
C GLU A 348 -41.34 -8.41 23.13
N GLY A 349 -40.85 -7.19 23.28
CA GLY A 349 -40.39 -6.64 24.54
C GLY A 349 -40.94 -5.22 24.74
N PRO A 350 -40.50 -4.55 25.81
CA PRO A 350 -41.06 -3.26 26.20
C PRO A 350 -40.87 -2.15 25.16
N SER A 351 -39.77 -2.19 24.41
CA SER A 351 -39.40 -1.16 23.44
C SER A 351 -39.24 -1.69 22.01
N TYR A 352 -39.55 -2.97 21.75
CA TYR A 352 -39.35 -3.57 20.43
C TYR A 352 -40.35 -4.68 20.08
N ARG A 353 -40.56 -4.88 18.78
CA ARG A 353 -41.20 -6.07 18.20
C ARG A 353 -40.40 -6.55 17.00
N LEU A 354 -40.20 -7.86 16.90
CA LEU A 354 -39.65 -8.49 15.70
C LEU A 354 -40.74 -9.32 15.02
N TYR A 355 -41.02 -9.00 13.77
CA TYR A 355 -41.90 -9.79 12.92
C TYR A 355 -41.10 -10.51 11.83
N THR A 356 -41.66 -11.60 11.32
CA THR A 356 -41.19 -12.26 10.11
C THR A 356 -42.34 -12.70 9.20
N ARG A 357 -42.09 -12.71 7.89
CA ARG A 357 -42.96 -13.31 6.89
C ARG A 357 -42.16 -13.70 5.65
N PRO A 358 -42.63 -14.66 4.83
CA PRO A 358 -42.09 -14.83 3.49
C PRO A 358 -42.35 -13.58 2.64
N SER A 359 -41.38 -13.23 1.80
CA SER A 359 -41.46 -12.15 0.83
C SER A 359 -42.30 -12.54 -0.39
N THR A 360 -42.90 -11.55 -1.04
CA THR A 360 -43.44 -11.68 -2.39
C THR A 360 -42.92 -10.51 -3.22
N ILE A 361 -42.05 -10.75 -4.21
CA ILE A 361 -41.28 -9.68 -4.88
C ILE A 361 -42.20 -8.55 -5.38
N GLY A 362 -41.92 -7.33 -4.93
CA GLY A 362 -42.64 -6.13 -5.34
C GLY A 362 -43.99 -5.94 -4.67
N ASP A 363 -44.39 -6.81 -3.73
CA ASP A 363 -45.53 -6.57 -2.86
C ASP A 363 -45.22 -5.47 -1.83
N THR A 364 -46.23 -5.07 -1.07
CA THR A 364 -46.09 -3.99 -0.08
C THR A 364 -46.53 -4.47 1.30
N VAL A 365 -45.87 -3.96 2.33
CA VAL A 365 -46.19 -4.22 3.73
C VAL A 365 -46.48 -2.90 4.41
N THR A 366 -47.61 -2.83 5.12
CA THR A 366 -47.99 -1.65 5.88
C THR A 366 -47.65 -1.85 7.35
N ILE A 367 -46.91 -0.90 7.90
CA ILE A 367 -46.63 -0.77 9.33
C ILE A 367 -47.65 0.23 9.89
N SER A 368 -48.55 -0.25 10.74
CA SER A 368 -49.60 0.57 11.33
C SER A 368 -49.14 1.13 12.68
N SER A 369 -49.17 2.45 12.82
CA SER A 369 -48.79 3.19 14.02
C SER A 369 -49.99 3.84 14.68
N SER A 370 -50.01 3.89 16.02
CA SER A 370 -51.01 4.67 16.73
C SER A 370 -50.69 6.15 16.71
N SER A 371 -51.72 6.99 16.65
CA SER A 371 -51.58 8.45 16.70
C SER A 371 -50.73 8.90 17.89
N GLY A 372 -49.75 9.77 17.62
CA GLY A 372 -48.82 10.31 18.62
C GLY A 372 -47.62 9.39 18.96
N SER A 373 -47.53 8.19 18.37
CA SER A 373 -46.38 7.30 18.58
C SER A 373 -45.26 7.58 17.58
N VAL A 374 -44.03 7.71 18.10
CA VAL A 374 -42.78 7.81 17.36
C VAL A 374 -42.09 6.45 17.37
N TYR A 375 -41.84 5.91 16.19
CA TYR A 375 -41.20 4.60 16.03
C TYR A 375 -40.13 4.61 14.95
N ASN A 376 -39.27 3.60 14.99
CA ASN A 376 -38.32 3.26 13.94
C ASN A 376 -38.64 1.86 13.42
N TYR A 377 -38.27 1.59 12.17
CA TYR A 377 -38.29 0.25 11.62
C TYR A 377 -37.01 -0.06 10.85
N ARG A 378 -36.62 -1.33 10.89
CA ARG A 378 -35.64 -1.92 9.99
C ARG A 378 -36.23 -3.17 9.35
N MET A 379 -36.30 -3.15 8.03
CA MET A 379 -36.65 -4.29 7.20
C MET A 379 -35.38 -4.86 6.60
N PHE A 380 -35.07 -6.12 6.91
CA PHE A 380 -33.84 -6.77 6.46
C PHE A 380 -34.09 -8.22 6.06
N ILE A 381 -33.19 -8.73 5.23
CA ILE A 381 -33.13 -10.11 4.76
C ILE A 381 -31.85 -10.79 5.25
N GLN A 382 -31.83 -12.11 5.15
CA GLN A 382 -30.65 -12.93 5.42
C GLN A 382 -29.96 -13.28 4.10
N SER A 383 -28.96 -12.51 3.69
CA SER A 383 -28.31 -12.67 2.39
C SER A 383 -26.81 -12.44 2.44
N LYS A 384 -26.05 -13.32 1.78
CA LYS A 384 -24.61 -13.13 1.56
C LYS A 384 -24.33 -12.03 0.52
N ASN A 385 -25.34 -11.64 -0.25
CA ASN A 385 -25.19 -10.69 -1.33
C ASN A 385 -25.31 -9.27 -0.78
N THR A 386 -24.32 -8.42 -1.02
CA THR A 386 -24.24 -7.07 -0.47
C THR A 386 -23.61 -6.11 -1.47
N ILE A 387 -23.48 -4.85 -1.09
CA ILE A 387 -22.85 -3.80 -1.90
C ILE A 387 -21.88 -3.00 -1.02
N LEU A 388 -20.82 -2.51 -1.64
CA LEU A 388 -19.95 -1.49 -1.06
C LEU A 388 -20.17 -0.19 -1.82
N PHE A 389 -20.33 0.91 -1.09
CA PHE A 389 -20.58 2.22 -1.67
C PHE A 389 -19.78 3.27 -0.89
N ASN A 390 -19.19 4.22 -1.62
CA ASN A 390 -18.32 5.26 -1.06
C ASN A 390 -18.41 6.57 -1.85
N TYR A 391 -18.00 7.68 -1.23
CA TYR A 391 -17.88 9.01 -1.83
C TYR A 391 -16.43 9.46 -1.97
N ASN A 392 -16.15 10.20 -3.05
CA ASN A 392 -14.86 10.82 -3.38
C ASN A 392 -15.05 12.19 -4.02
N ASP A 393 -14.08 13.06 -3.87
CA ASP A 393 -14.01 14.36 -4.56
C ASP A 393 -13.41 14.25 -5.98
N ASP A 394 -12.82 13.10 -6.34
CA ASP A 394 -12.31 12.80 -7.68
C ASP A 394 -12.75 11.40 -8.16
N MET A 395 -13.29 11.32 -9.38
CA MET A 395 -13.76 10.09 -10.01
C MET A 395 -12.62 9.10 -10.35
N VAL A 396 -11.37 9.54 -10.38
CA VAL A 396 -10.19 8.67 -10.59
C VAL A 396 -9.85 7.88 -9.32
N ILE A 397 -10.25 8.35 -8.14
CA ILE A 397 -10.08 7.62 -6.88
C ILE A 397 -10.93 6.35 -6.91
N ASP A 398 -10.33 5.21 -6.58
CA ASP A 398 -11.02 3.93 -6.65
C ASP A 398 -12.05 3.80 -5.52
N VAL A 399 -11.55 3.90 -4.30
CA VAL A 399 -12.31 3.69 -3.06
C VAL A 399 -12.24 4.95 -2.22
N GLY A 400 -13.42 5.34 -1.73
CA GLY A 400 -13.63 6.58 -0.99
C GLY A 400 -14.13 6.42 0.42
N ASN A 401 -14.54 7.52 1.02
CA ASN A 401 -15.05 7.53 2.38
C ASN A 401 -16.55 7.21 2.40
N GLY A 402 -17.06 6.64 3.49
CA GLY A 402 -18.50 6.38 3.66
C GLY A 402 -19.36 7.63 3.92
N MET A 403 -18.82 8.83 3.69
CA MET A 403 -19.40 10.12 4.09
C MET A 403 -19.30 11.13 2.95
N ALA A 404 -20.37 11.90 2.75
CA ALA A 404 -20.41 13.01 1.83
C ALA A 404 -20.10 14.32 2.58
N VAL A 405 -19.44 15.25 1.91
CA VAL A 405 -19.00 16.51 2.49
C VAL A 405 -19.88 17.61 1.95
N ILE A 406 -20.61 18.30 2.83
CA ILE A 406 -21.52 19.38 2.42
C ILE A 406 -20.74 20.52 1.77
N GLY A 407 -21.20 20.97 0.61
CA GLY A 407 -20.60 22.08 -0.14
C GLY A 407 -19.54 21.65 -1.16
N ILE A 408 -19.24 20.35 -1.26
CA ILE A 408 -18.30 19.79 -2.24
C ILE A 408 -19.02 18.87 -3.19
N ASP A 409 -18.72 18.97 -4.48
CA ASP A 409 -19.18 18.01 -5.48
C ASP A 409 -18.54 16.65 -5.22
N MET A 410 -19.35 15.70 -4.75
CA MET A 410 -18.88 14.35 -4.41
C MET A 410 -19.30 13.34 -5.49
N PHE A 411 -18.34 12.71 -6.13
CA PHE A 411 -18.55 11.48 -6.88
C PHE A 411 -18.83 10.32 -5.93
N SER A 412 -19.46 9.27 -6.46
CA SER A 412 -19.61 8.02 -5.72
C SER A 412 -19.16 6.84 -6.55
N THR A 413 -18.61 5.84 -5.87
CA THR A 413 -18.24 4.56 -6.48
C THR A 413 -18.96 3.44 -5.75
N MET A 414 -19.23 2.34 -6.47
CA MET A 414 -19.89 1.16 -5.92
C MET A 414 -19.29 -0.13 -6.47
N GLU A 415 -19.30 -1.16 -5.63
CA GLU A 415 -19.01 -2.55 -5.98
C GLU A 415 -20.12 -3.47 -5.46
N THR A 416 -20.44 -4.55 -6.17
CA THR A 416 -21.49 -5.49 -5.75
C THR A 416 -20.92 -6.89 -5.48
N TYR A 417 -21.51 -7.60 -4.53
CA TYR A 417 -21.06 -8.92 -4.10
C TYR A 417 -22.20 -9.91 -4.12
N GLY A 418 -21.98 -11.06 -4.76
CA GLY A 418 -23.02 -12.07 -4.96
C GLY A 418 -24.02 -11.71 -6.08
N PHE A 419 -23.75 -10.65 -6.85
CA PHE A 419 -24.56 -10.19 -7.98
C PHE A 419 -23.72 -10.15 -9.27
N PRO A 420 -23.53 -11.29 -9.98
CA PRO A 420 -22.59 -11.37 -11.11
C PRO A 420 -23.03 -10.63 -12.38
N GLN A 421 -24.33 -10.44 -12.61
CA GLN A 421 -24.87 -9.74 -13.79
C GLN A 421 -26.11 -8.94 -13.44
N TRP A 422 -25.98 -7.63 -13.34
CA TRP A 422 -27.07 -6.72 -12.99
C TRP A 422 -27.14 -5.55 -13.97
N ALA A 423 -28.28 -4.85 -13.99
CA ALA A 423 -28.51 -3.69 -14.85
C ALA A 423 -29.30 -2.60 -14.14
N ASN A 424 -29.37 -1.41 -14.75
CA ASN A 424 -30.20 -0.28 -14.30
C ASN A 424 -29.98 0.11 -12.83
N THR A 425 -28.74 0.01 -12.34
CA THR A 425 -28.44 0.39 -10.96
C THR A 425 -28.55 1.88 -10.79
N SER A 426 -29.23 2.26 -9.73
CA SER A 426 -29.37 3.63 -9.29
C SER A 426 -29.28 3.71 -7.78
N TYR A 427 -28.99 4.89 -7.27
CA TYR A 427 -29.27 5.19 -5.88
C TYR A 427 -29.95 6.54 -5.72
N ASP A 428 -30.76 6.65 -4.67
CA ASP A 428 -31.25 7.91 -4.12
C ASP A 428 -30.81 8.07 -2.66
N VAL A 429 -30.79 9.32 -2.20
CA VAL A 429 -30.43 9.66 -0.82
C VAL A 429 -31.66 10.23 -0.13
N ARG A 430 -31.90 9.78 1.10
CA ARG A 430 -33.03 10.20 1.93
C ARG A 430 -32.56 10.58 3.33
N SER A 431 -33.30 11.49 3.96
CA SER A 431 -33.14 11.74 5.38
C SER A 431 -33.68 10.56 6.20
N PRO A 432 -33.37 10.47 7.50
CA PRO A 432 -33.79 9.33 8.31
C PRO A 432 -35.32 9.14 8.42
N ASP A 433 -36.09 10.22 8.30
CA ASP A 433 -37.56 10.23 8.27
C ASP A 433 -38.15 9.94 6.88
N GLY A 434 -37.30 9.65 5.88
CA GLY A 434 -37.70 9.20 4.55
C GLY A 434 -37.91 10.30 3.51
N LYS A 435 -37.69 11.58 3.84
CA LYS A 435 -37.74 12.68 2.85
C LYS A 435 -36.60 12.51 1.83
N LEU A 436 -36.94 12.64 0.55
CA LEU A 436 -35.97 12.59 -0.54
C LEU A 436 -35.04 13.81 -0.46
N LEU A 437 -33.72 13.55 -0.42
CA LEU A 437 -32.67 14.57 -0.41
C LEU A 437 -31.93 14.65 -1.75
N ARG A 438 -31.87 13.54 -2.48
CA ARG A 438 -31.29 13.48 -3.82
C ARG A 438 -32.10 12.55 -4.70
N GLU A 439 -32.39 13.00 -5.92
CA GLU A 439 -33.03 12.17 -6.93
C GLU A 439 -32.16 11.00 -7.38
N LYS A 440 -32.78 10.02 -8.06
CA LYS A 440 -32.11 8.81 -8.53
C LYS A 440 -31.06 9.13 -9.60
N TYR A 441 -29.83 8.72 -9.36
CA TYR A 441 -28.76 8.70 -10.36
C TYR A 441 -28.41 7.28 -10.76
N PHE A 442 -28.19 7.09 -12.05
CA PHE A 442 -27.80 5.79 -12.61
C PHE A 442 -26.28 5.62 -12.62
N ALA A 443 -25.85 4.40 -12.32
CA ALA A 443 -24.46 4.00 -12.37
C ALA A 443 -23.99 3.88 -13.83
N SER A 444 -22.71 4.17 -14.05
CA SER A 444 -21.98 3.79 -15.27
C SER A 444 -20.78 2.93 -14.89
N GLU A 445 -20.51 1.90 -15.69
CA GLU A 445 -19.25 1.16 -15.58
C GLU A 445 -18.08 2.12 -15.82
N ARG A 446 -17.05 2.01 -14.99
CA ARG A 446 -15.88 2.89 -15.10
C ARG A 446 -15.00 2.40 -16.25
N SER A 447 -14.41 3.35 -16.97
CA SER A 447 -13.57 3.03 -18.13
C SER A 447 -12.27 2.31 -17.75
N GLN A 448 -11.82 2.44 -16.49
CA GLN A 448 -10.67 1.73 -15.98
C GLN A 448 -11.09 0.37 -15.42
N LYS A 449 -10.85 -0.71 -16.17
CA LYS A 449 -11.20 -2.08 -15.72
C LYS A 449 -10.40 -2.55 -14.50
N ASP A 450 -9.29 -1.87 -14.20
CA ASP A 450 -8.49 -2.14 -13.00
C ASP A 450 -9.18 -1.67 -11.70
N CYS A 451 -10.30 -0.95 -11.72
CA CYS A 451 -10.89 -0.45 -10.47
C CYS A 451 -11.44 -1.58 -9.60
N THR A 452 -11.12 -1.56 -8.31
CA THR A 452 -11.76 -2.40 -7.28
C THR A 452 -13.25 -2.07 -7.14
N PHE A 453 -13.63 -0.80 -7.31
CA PHE A 453 -15.04 -0.40 -7.42
C PHE A 453 -15.36 -0.12 -8.88
N THR A 454 -16.03 -1.07 -9.51
CA THR A 454 -16.26 -1.14 -10.96
C THR A 454 -17.25 -0.11 -11.49
N TYR A 455 -18.12 0.45 -10.62
CA TYR A 455 -19.15 1.40 -11.03
C TYR A 455 -18.96 2.78 -10.39
N GLY A 456 -19.21 3.81 -11.19
CA GLY A 456 -19.19 5.21 -10.77
C GLY A 456 -20.53 5.88 -10.99
N PHE A 457 -20.78 6.94 -10.23
CA PHE A 457 -21.96 7.79 -10.36
C PHE A 457 -21.55 9.24 -10.63
N PRO A 458 -22.40 10.01 -11.33
CA PRO A 458 -22.18 11.44 -11.51
C PRO A 458 -22.03 12.18 -10.17
N ALA A 459 -21.28 13.28 -10.20
CA ALA A 459 -21.06 14.14 -9.05
C ALA A 459 -22.39 14.59 -8.42
N TRP A 460 -22.38 14.64 -7.09
CA TRP A 460 -23.47 15.16 -6.27
C TRP A 460 -23.12 16.56 -5.78
N PRO A 461 -23.90 17.59 -6.15
CA PRO A 461 -23.86 18.86 -5.46
C PRO A 461 -24.45 18.70 -4.06
N THR A 462 -23.59 18.44 -3.07
CA THR A 462 -23.99 18.07 -1.70
C THR A 462 -24.54 19.22 -0.85
N LEU A 463 -24.66 20.43 -1.41
CA LEU A 463 -25.18 21.60 -0.70
C LEU A 463 -26.58 21.37 -0.11
N GLU A 464 -27.39 20.52 -0.76
CA GLU A 464 -28.74 20.16 -0.31
C GLU A 464 -28.76 19.06 0.76
N CYS A 465 -27.60 18.48 1.11
CA CYS A 465 -27.55 17.44 2.11
C CYS A 465 -27.64 18.03 3.54
N PRO A 466 -28.58 17.57 4.38
CA PRO A 466 -28.63 17.99 5.77
C PRO A 466 -27.45 17.38 6.54
N PRO A 467 -26.83 18.16 7.44
CA PRO A 467 -25.85 17.66 8.41
C PRO A 467 -26.38 16.43 9.15
N GLY A 468 -25.58 15.36 9.18
CA GLY A 468 -25.90 14.16 9.94
C GLY A 468 -26.24 12.92 9.12
N PRO A 469 -26.93 11.94 9.73
CA PRO A 469 -27.17 10.64 9.12
C PRO A 469 -28.11 10.75 7.92
N ILE A 470 -27.77 10.02 6.87
CA ILE A 470 -28.57 9.85 5.66
C ILE A 470 -28.71 8.38 5.32
N THR A 471 -29.77 8.05 4.60
CA THR A 471 -30.05 6.70 4.10
C THR A 471 -29.77 6.68 2.60
N GLN A 472 -28.97 5.72 2.14
CA GLN A 472 -28.72 5.50 0.72
C GLN A 472 -29.52 4.29 0.25
N LEU A 473 -30.44 4.52 -0.68
CA LEU A 473 -31.31 3.51 -1.24
C LEU A 473 -30.78 3.08 -2.61
N HIS A 474 -30.27 1.86 -2.71
CA HIS A 474 -29.71 1.33 -3.95
C HIS A 474 -30.72 0.41 -4.60
N THR A 475 -31.14 0.71 -5.82
CA THR A 475 -32.07 -0.13 -6.60
C THR A 475 -31.36 -0.62 -7.86
N PHE A 476 -31.42 -1.92 -8.12
CA PHE A 476 -30.82 -2.52 -9.30
C PHE A 476 -31.66 -3.69 -9.82
N TYR A 477 -31.51 -4.02 -11.10
CA TYR A 477 -32.24 -5.11 -11.74
C TYR A 477 -31.35 -6.35 -11.82
N TYR A 478 -31.82 -7.45 -11.22
CA TYR A 478 -31.10 -8.73 -11.16
C TYR A 478 -32.10 -9.89 -11.27
N ASN A 479 -31.73 -10.94 -12.01
CA ASN A 479 -32.57 -12.14 -12.23
C ASN A 479 -34.03 -11.89 -12.65
N GLY A 480 -34.28 -10.81 -13.42
CA GLY A 480 -35.61 -10.52 -13.95
C GLY A 480 -36.47 -9.59 -13.08
N PHE A 481 -35.98 -9.14 -11.93
CA PHE A 481 -36.74 -8.29 -11.00
C PHE A 481 -35.87 -7.17 -10.39
N TYR A 482 -36.53 -6.18 -9.80
CA TYR A 482 -35.84 -5.12 -9.05
C TYR A 482 -35.49 -5.62 -7.65
N GLN A 483 -34.25 -5.37 -7.25
CA GLN A 483 -33.70 -5.65 -5.93
C GLN A 483 -33.23 -4.36 -5.28
N GLN A 484 -33.13 -4.37 -3.95
CA GLN A 484 -32.75 -3.20 -3.18
C GLN A 484 -31.76 -3.54 -2.07
N ARG A 485 -30.87 -2.59 -1.80
CA ARG A 485 -30.02 -2.57 -0.62
C ARG A 485 -30.06 -1.17 -0.01
N VAL A 486 -29.92 -1.11 1.31
CA VAL A 486 -29.91 0.14 2.07
C VAL A 486 -28.65 0.24 2.89
N THR A 487 -27.78 1.17 2.52
CA THR A 487 -26.54 1.44 3.24
C THR A 487 -26.65 2.71 4.07
N PRO A 488 -26.01 2.74 5.26
CA PRO A 488 -25.90 3.96 6.03
C PRO A 488 -24.99 4.96 5.29
N GLY A 489 -25.27 6.24 5.47
CA GLY A 489 -24.38 7.32 5.04
C GLY A 489 -24.43 8.48 6.03
N TYR A 490 -23.55 9.45 5.81
CA TYR A 490 -23.51 10.65 6.63
C TYR A 490 -23.08 11.84 5.79
N CYS A 491 -23.71 12.99 6.03
CA CYS A 491 -23.28 14.26 5.49
C CYS A 491 -22.59 15.06 6.59
N ILE A 492 -21.32 15.36 6.36
CA ILE A 492 -20.53 16.15 7.31
C ILE A 492 -20.65 17.63 6.96
N GLU A 493 -20.82 18.46 7.98
CA GLU A 493 -20.65 19.89 7.83
C GLU A 493 -19.17 20.18 7.67
N SER A 494 -18.86 20.92 6.61
CA SER A 494 -17.57 21.58 6.52
C SER A 494 -17.68 22.96 7.16
N ASP A 495 -16.64 23.37 7.87
CA ASP A 495 -16.62 24.70 8.45
C ASP A 495 -16.55 25.75 7.31
N HIS A 496 -17.37 26.81 7.30
CA HIS A 496 -17.41 27.78 6.18
C HIS A 496 -17.71 29.22 6.66
N ASN A 497 -17.03 30.23 6.08
CA ASN A 497 -17.53 31.58 5.76
C ASN A 497 -16.48 32.41 4.97
N ASP A 498 -16.88 33.60 4.52
CA ASP A 498 -16.26 34.39 3.46
C ASP A 498 -15.37 35.57 3.94
N GLU A 499 -14.43 35.98 3.07
CA GLU A 499 -13.56 37.19 3.12
C GLU A 499 -12.13 37.05 3.69
N HIS A 500 -11.22 36.36 2.98
CA HIS A 500 -10.02 36.99 2.37
C HIS A 500 -9.20 36.01 1.49
N PRO A 501 -8.89 36.39 0.23
CA PRO A 501 -8.11 35.57 -0.69
C PRO A 501 -6.61 35.84 -0.51
N ASN A 502 -5.83 34.78 -0.28
CA ASN A 502 -4.37 34.75 -0.27
C ASN A 502 -3.65 35.38 0.93
N GLY A 503 -2.80 34.58 1.59
CA GLY A 503 -1.63 35.12 2.28
C GLY A 503 -1.11 34.30 3.46
N ALA A 504 -0.24 33.32 3.21
CA ALA A 504 0.82 32.99 4.15
C ALA A 504 2.12 32.78 3.37
N THR A 505 2.98 33.79 3.45
CA THR A 505 4.37 33.77 2.99
C THR A 505 5.19 32.81 3.83
N TRP A 506 5.83 31.83 3.18
CA TRP A 506 6.83 31.00 3.83
C TRP A 506 8.15 31.75 3.85
N ASN A 507 8.58 32.17 5.05
CA ASN A 507 9.98 32.46 5.29
C ASN A 507 10.73 31.12 5.30
N SER A 508 11.41 30.81 4.22
CA SER A 508 12.48 29.82 4.22
C SER A 508 13.56 30.30 5.20
N GLN A 509 13.60 29.73 6.40
CA GLN A 509 14.77 29.85 7.25
C GLN A 509 15.91 29.09 6.58
N GLU A 510 16.72 29.84 5.83
CA GLU A 510 18.06 29.46 5.44
C GLU A 510 18.93 29.50 6.70
N GLU A 511 19.25 28.32 7.24
CA GLU A 511 20.36 28.18 8.18
C GLU A 511 21.67 28.31 7.40
N HIS A 512 22.24 29.50 7.43
CA HIS A 512 23.64 29.73 7.10
C HIS A 512 24.54 29.11 8.17
N MET A 513 25.45 28.23 7.76
CA MET A 513 26.66 27.92 8.53
C MET A 513 27.90 28.29 7.69
N GLU A 514 28.67 29.25 8.19
CA GLU A 514 29.96 29.66 7.63
C GLU A 514 31.10 28.69 8.00
N THR A 515 31.78 28.27 6.94
CA THR A 515 33.21 27.97 6.74
C THR A 515 34.08 27.39 7.86
N SER A 516 34.75 26.28 7.51
CA SER A 516 36.18 26.11 7.76
C SER A 516 36.88 25.52 6.53
N GLN A 517 38.12 25.93 6.30
CA GLN A 517 38.94 25.65 5.11
C GLN A 517 39.40 24.18 5.04
N GLY A 518 39.23 23.58 3.87
CA GLY A 518 39.90 22.38 3.37
C GLY A 518 39.61 22.22 1.88
N ASP A 519 40.58 21.75 1.09
CA ASP A 519 40.61 21.71 -0.39
C ASP A 519 39.54 20.80 -1.07
N THR A 520 38.35 20.61 -0.48
CA THR A 520 37.27 19.72 -0.97
C THR A 520 35.97 20.49 -1.26
N ILE A 521 35.30 20.15 -2.37
CA ILE A 521 34.06 20.79 -2.83
C ILE A 521 32.94 20.61 -1.79
N GLN A 522 32.40 21.72 -1.27
CA GLN A 522 31.28 21.75 -0.33
C GLN A 522 29.96 21.90 -1.09
N CYS A 523 28.90 21.23 -0.62
CA CYS A 523 27.57 21.38 -1.21
C CYS A 523 26.75 22.45 -0.50
N ASN A 524 25.97 23.22 -1.26
CA ASN A 524 25.12 24.29 -0.72
C ASN A 524 23.97 23.74 0.14
N ARG A 525 23.49 22.54 -0.20
CA ARG A 525 22.43 21.83 0.50
C ARG A 525 22.63 20.33 0.33
N ARG A 526 22.45 19.58 1.41
CA ARG A 526 22.55 18.12 1.40
C ARG A 526 21.25 17.48 0.90
N ASN A 527 21.36 16.51 -0.01
CA ASN A 527 20.24 15.68 -0.43
C ASN A 527 20.03 14.54 0.57
N ILE A 528 19.12 14.74 1.52
CA ILE A 528 18.85 13.73 2.56
C ILE A 528 18.26 12.46 1.93
N GLU A 529 17.40 12.57 0.92
CA GLU A 529 16.70 11.42 0.31
C GLU A 529 17.66 10.47 -0.41
N ALA A 530 18.79 10.98 -0.92
CA ALA A 530 19.82 10.15 -1.53
C ALA A 530 20.67 9.35 -0.51
N ILE A 531 20.51 9.53 0.81
CA ILE A 531 21.29 8.80 1.83
C ILE A 531 20.91 7.32 1.81
N ASN A 532 19.61 7.04 1.89
CA ASN A 532 19.02 5.69 1.88
C ASN A 532 18.19 5.48 0.61
N ASP A 533 18.69 5.94 -0.54
CA ASP A 533 18.00 5.78 -1.81
C ASP A 533 17.72 4.29 -2.07
N PRO A 534 16.46 3.88 -2.32
CA PRO A 534 16.12 2.46 -2.49
C PRO A 534 16.86 1.77 -3.64
N ARG A 535 17.38 2.53 -4.62
CA ARG A 535 18.22 2.01 -5.72
C ARG A 535 19.57 1.47 -5.26
N LEU A 536 19.98 1.75 -4.03
CA LEU A 536 21.18 1.20 -3.42
C LEU A 536 20.94 -0.16 -2.74
N GLU A 537 19.68 -0.58 -2.62
CA GLU A 537 19.25 -1.81 -1.93
C GLU A 537 18.76 -2.87 -2.93
N GLU A 538 18.51 -4.08 -2.43
CA GLU A 538 17.92 -5.17 -3.24
C GLU A 538 16.47 -4.88 -3.65
N ALA A 539 16.05 -5.41 -4.81
CA ALA A 539 14.69 -5.29 -5.31
C ALA A 539 13.65 -5.81 -4.32
N ARG A 540 12.60 -5.03 -4.09
CA ARG A 540 11.52 -5.31 -3.14
C ARG A 540 10.19 -5.65 -3.81
N GLN A 541 10.08 -5.39 -5.11
CA GLN A 541 8.89 -5.73 -5.86
C GLN A 541 9.22 -6.56 -7.11
N TYR A 542 8.39 -7.56 -7.38
CA TYR A 542 8.53 -8.47 -8.51
C TYR A 542 7.24 -8.48 -9.32
N ILE A 543 7.31 -8.02 -10.56
CA ILE A 543 6.14 -7.79 -11.42
C ILE A 543 6.23 -8.73 -12.61
N PHE A 544 5.22 -9.55 -12.83
CA PHE A 544 5.11 -10.44 -13.99
C PHE A 544 4.15 -9.82 -15.00
N ILE A 545 4.59 -9.65 -16.24
CA ILE A 545 3.75 -9.16 -17.34
C ILE A 545 3.62 -10.29 -18.37
N LEU A 546 2.39 -10.73 -18.65
CA LEU A 546 2.12 -11.81 -19.60
C LEU A 546 1.33 -11.27 -20.81
N GLU A 547 1.91 -11.38 -22.00
CA GLU A 547 1.24 -11.09 -23.28
C GLU A 547 0.34 -12.26 -23.70
N GLN A 548 -0.94 -12.03 -23.99
CA GLN A 548 -1.95 -13.08 -24.21
C GLN A 548 -1.90 -13.70 -25.63
N HIS A 549 -0.71 -14.13 -26.05
CA HIS A 549 -0.48 -14.83 -27.32
C HIS A 549 -0.54 -16.35 -27.12
N SER A 550 -1.27 -17.08 -27.97
CA SER A 550 -1.48 -18.55 -27.86
C SER A 550 -0.17 -19.35 -27.86
N ALA A 551 0.80 -18.93 -28.68
CA ALA A 551 2.12 -19.57 -28.72
C ALA A 551 2.93 -19.48 -27.39
N ASN A 552 2.48 -18.71 -26.40
CA ASN A 552 3.12 -18.61 -25.09
C ASN A 552 2.58 -19.64 -24.07
N GLU A 553 1.52 -20.39 -24.40
CA GLU A 553 0.78 -21.27 -23.48
C GLU A 553 1.69 -22.22 -22.70
N GLN A 554 2.60 -22.94 -23.37
CA GLN A 554 3.50 -23.89 -22.71
C GLN A 554 4.46 -23.21 -21.72
N ILE A 555 4.92 -22.00 -22.04
CA ILE A 555 5.80 -21.22 -21.16
C ILE A 555 5.02 -20.75 -19.93
N TYR A 556 3.77 -20.33 -20.09
CA TYR A 556 2.91 -19.91 -18.99
C TYR A 556 2.55 -21.07 -18.06
N ASN A 557 2.30 -22.26 -18.62
CA ASN A 557 2.12 -23.48 -17.82
C ASN A 557 3.36 -23.80 -17.00
N THR A 558 4.55 -23.69 -17.60
CA THR A 558 5.83 -23.91 -16.90
C THR A 558 6.06 -22.88 -15.79
N LEU A 559 5.81 -21.60 -16.09
CA LEU A 559 5.91 -20.51 -15.12
C LEU A 559 4.96 -20.70 -13.94
N ALA A 560 3.70 -21.06 -14.19
CA ALA A 560 2.70 -21.31 -13.15
C ALA A 560 3.10 -22.50 -12.25
N MET A 561 3.65 -23.57 -12.82
CA MET A 561 4.13 -24.72 -12.04
C MET A 561 5.31 -24.35 -11.13
N GLU A 562 6.23 -23.49 -11.60
CA GLU A 562 7.47 -23.16 -10.88
C GLU A 562 7.38 -21.89 -10.02
N ILE A 563 6.27 -21.12 -10.10
CA ILE A 563 6.15 -19.81 -9.45
C ILE A 563 6.48 -19.85 -7.95
N SER A 564 6.06 -20.91 -7.25
CA SER A 564 6.35 -21.11 -5.84
C SER A 564 7.87 -21.13 -5.58
N GLN A 565 8.61 -21.93 -6.34
CA GLN A 565 10.08 -22.03 -6.21
C GLN A 565 10.76 -20.71 -6.57
N ILE A 566 10.27 -20.03 -7.61
CA ILE A 566 10.80 -18.74 -8.06
C ILE A 566 10.66 -17.69 -6.97
N LEU A 567 9.48 -17.57 -6.34
CA LEU A 567 9.27 -16.55 -5.30
C LEU A 567 10.19 -16.80 -4.10
N TYR A 568 10.38 -18.05 -3.67
CA TYR A 568 11.24 -18.39 -2.53
C TYR A 568 12.72 -18.03 -2.70
N LEU A 569 13.20 -17.77 -3.93
CA LEU A 569 14.55 -17.24 -4.17
C LEU A 569 14.80 -15.88 -3.51
N THR A 570 13.73 -15.14 -3.17
CA THR A 570 13.81 -13.73 -2.79
C THR A 570 13.65 -13.46 -1.29
N ASN A 571 13.59 -14.52 -0.45
CA ASN A 571 13.34 -14.44 0.99
C ASN A 571 12.10 -13.61 1.34
N VAL A 572 10.97 -14.02 0.76
CA VAL A 572 9.67 -13.30 0.74
C VAL A 572 9.08 -12.98 2.11
N THR A 573 9.42 -13.76 3.13
CA THR A 573 8.80 -13.65 4.46
C THR A 573 9.83 -13.84 5.57
N THR A 574 9.65 -13.10 6.66
CA THR A 574 10.31 -13.35 7.95
C THR A 574 9.27 -13.54 9.04
N GLU A 575 9.67 -13.97 10.24
CA GLU A 575 8.76 -14.09 11.40
C GLU A 575 7.97 -12.81 11.69
N LYS A 576 8.51 -11.63 11.34
CA LYS A 576 7.96 -10.31 11.70
C LYS A 576 7.49 -9.45 10.53
N SER A 577 7.75 -9.81 9.27
CA SER A 577 7.36 -8.97 8.12
C SER A 577 7.31 -9.71 6.77
N TYR A 578 6.51 -9.19 5.86
CA TYR A 578 6.60 -9.49 4.42
C TYR A 578 7.62 -8.56 3.80
N LYS A 579 8.66 -9.12 3.15
CA LYS A 579 9.76 -8.32 2.62
C LYS A 579 9.55 -7.85 1.20
N LYS A 580 8.68 -8.54 0.44
CA LYS A 580 8.54 -8.39 -1.00
C LYS A 580 7.06 -8.33 -1.40
N GLU A 581 6.77 -7.64 -2.51
CA GLU A 581 5.45 -7.61 -3.15
C GLU A 581 5.51 -8.25 -4.54
N PHE A 582 4.42 -8.92 -4.92
CA PHE A 582 4.27 -9.63 -6.18
C PHE A 582 3.07 -9.11 -6.96
N THR A 583 3.24 -8.85 -8.25
CA THR A 583 2.17 -8.32 -9.11
C THR A 583 2.10 -9.11 -10.42
N LEU A 584 0.89 -9.38 -10.91
CA LEU A 584 0.62 -9.98 -12.22
C LEU A 584 -0.19 -9.00 -13.08
N ILE A 585 0.34 -8.70 -14.25
CA ILE A 585 -0.26 -7.87 -15.30
C ILE A 585 -0.43 -8.73 -16.54
N VAL A 586 -1.56 -8.60 -17.23
CA VAL A 586 -1.78 -9.24 -18.52
C VAL A 586 -2.24 -8.23 -19.55
N HIS A 587 -1.95 -8.49 -20.82
CA HIS A 587 -2.38 -7.62 -21.90
C HIS A 587 -2.52 -8.37 -23.22
N ASP A 588 -3.30 -7.79 -24.12
CA ASP A 588 -3.46 -8.21 -25.51
C ASP A 588 -3.18 -7.03 -26.47
N SER A 589 -3.84 -7.01 -27.63
CA SER A 589 -3.71 -5.94 -28.63
C SER A 589 -4.57 -4.70 -28.34
N GLU A 590 -5.56 -4.79 -27.47
CA GLU A 590 -6.52 -3.72 -27.19
C GLU A 590 -6.40 -3.20 -25.76
N GLU A 591 -6.12 -4.08 -24.79
CA GLU A 591 -6.18 -3.76 -23.38
C GLU A 591 -4.97 -4.27 -22.58
N SER A 592 -4.75 -3.67 -21.41
CA SER A 592 -3.72 -4.06 -20.45
C SER A 592 -4.26 -3.83 -19.04
N HIS A 593 -4.18 -4.82 -18.16
CA HIS A 593 -4.80 -4.80 -16.84
C HIS A 593 -3.95 -5.50 -15.80
N VAL A 594 -4.05 -5.05 -14.56
CA VAL A 594 -3.43 -5.72 -13.41
C VAL A 594 -4.44 -6.71 -12.84
N LEU A 595 -4.11 -8.01 -12.84
CA LEU A 595 -5.01 -9.06 -12.37
C LEU A 595 -4.87 -9.35 -10.88
N LEU A 596 -3.68 -9.15 -10.32
CA LEU A 596 -3.34 -9.55 -8.95
C LEU A 596 -2.16 -8.73 -8.45
N SER A 597 -2.24 -8.21 -7.23
CA SER A 597 -1.07 -7.76 -6.46
C SER A 597 -1.19 -8.29 -5.04
N SER A 598 -0.08 -8.78 -4.45
CA SER A 598 -0.08 -9.23 -3.06
C SER A 598 1.29 -9.21 -2.39
N TYR A 599 1.28 -8.88 -1.10
CA TYR A 599 2.42 -9.04 -0.18
C TYR A 599 2.49 -10.45 0.40
N ASN A 600 1.37 -11.18 0.40
CA ASN A 600 1.31 -12.55 0.90
C ASN A 600 1.72 -13.52 -0.23
N PRO A 601 2.92 -14.15 -0.15
CA PRO A 601 3.41 -14.99 -1.22
C PRO A 601 2.55 -16.25 -1.41
N ILE A 602 1.94 -16.78 -0.35
CA ILE A 602 1.09 -17.99 -0.44
C ILE A 602 -0.18 -17.65 -1.25
N LEU A 603 -0.87 -16.57 -0.87
CA LEU A 603 -2.05 -16.10 -1.59
C LEU A 603 -1.72 -15.77 -3.05
N PHE A 604 -0.58 -15.12 -3.30
CA PHE A 604 -0.14 -14.81 -4.65
C PHE A 604 0.07 -16.09 -5.48
N ILE A 605 0.78 -17.09 -4.94
CA ILE A 605 1.06 -18.35 -5.65
C ILE A 605 -0.24 -19.05 -6.05
N GLU A 606 -1.17 -19.22 -5.11
CA GLU A 606 -2.44 -19.91 -5.36
C GLU A 606 -3.27 -19.19 -6.45
N ARG A 607 -3.39 -17.87 -6.33
CA ARG A 607 -4.15 -17.04 -7.28
C ARG A 607 -3.45 -16.96 -8.64
N PHE A 608 -2.14 -16.79 -8.67
CA PHE A 608 -1.35 -16.75 -9.90
C PHE A 608 -1.53 -18.03 -10.71
N GLN A 609 -1.42 -19.20 -10.07
CA GLN A 609 -1.59 -20.49 -10.73
C GLN A 609 -2.99 -20.63 -11.36
N SER A 610 -4.03 -20.27 -10.61
CA SER A 610 -5.41 -20.30 -11.12
C SER A 610 -5.63 -19.32 -12.26
N LEU A 611 -5.19 -18.07 -12.10
CA LEU A 611 -5.41 -17.00 -13.07
C LEU A 611 -4.67 -17.30 -14.39
N VAL A 612 -3.39 -17.63 -14.32
CA VAL A 612 -2.56 -17.93 -15.50
C VAL A 612 -3.11 -19.12 -16.28
N SER A 613 -3.56 -20.17 -15.59
CA SER A 613 -4.18 -21.34 -16.24
C SER A 613 -5.53 -21.04 -16.89
N SER A 614 -6.19 -19.96 -16.48
CA SER A 614 -7.51 -19.54 -17.00
C SER A 614 -7.43 -18.43 -18.06
N LEU A 615 -6.23 -17.97 -18.43
CA LEU A 615 -6.07 -16.88 -19.39
C LEU A 615 -6.58 -17.29 -20.78
N THR A 616 -7.42 -16.42 -21.35
CA THR A 616 -7.74 -16.50 -22.77
C THR A 616 -6.50 -16.07 -23.57
N LEU A 617 -6.01 -16.95 -24.44
CA LEU A 617 -4.88 -16.68 -25.32
C LEU A 617 -5.33 -16.57 -26.78
N ILE A 618 -4.82 -15.56 -27.48
CA ILE A 618 -5.26 -15.18 -28.82
C ILE A 618 -4.26 -15.70 -29.86
N PRO A 619 -4.71 -16.27 -30.99
CA PRO A 619 -3.81 -16.87 -32.00
C PRO A 619 -2.82 -15.90 -32.65
N ASN A 620 -3.24 -14.65 -32.88
CA ASN A 620 -2.45 -13.61 -33.52
C ASN A 620 -2.68 -12.29 -32.79
N LEU A 621 -1.60 -11.56 -32.51
CA LEU A 621 -1.64 -10.20 -31.99
C LEU A 621 -0.91 -9.29 -33.00
N ASP A 622 -1.63 -8.36 -33.63
CA ASP A 622 -1.03 -7.45 -34.61
C ASP A 622 -0.16 -6.36 -33.95
N ASN A 623 -0.56 -5.96 -32.74
CA ASN A 623 0.12 -4.97 -31.90
C ASN A 623 0.16 -5.45 -30.45
N THR A 624 1.15 -4.98 -29.68
CA THR A 624 1.23 -5.19 -28.23
C THR A 624 0.86 -3.93 -27.45
N MET A 625 0.09 -4.07 -26.37
CA MET A 625 -0.14 -3.03 -25.36
C MET A 625 1.01 -2.93 -24.33
N GLY A 626 2.17 -3.52 -24.62
CA GLY A 626 3.31 -3.60 -23.70
C GLY A 626 3.76 -2.31 -23.03
N LEU A 627 3.74 -1.18 -23.74
CA LEU A 627 4.11 0.10 -23.12
C LEU A 627 3.10 0.55 -22.06
N LEU A 628 1.81 0.26 -22.24
CA LEU A 628 0.80 0.54 -21.21
C LEU A 628 1.02 -0.36 -19.99
N SER A 629 1.36 -1.64 -20.21
CA SER A 629 1.70 -2.59 -19.14
C SER A 629 2.91 -2.11 -18.34
N ILE A 630 3.91 -1.50 -18.99
CA ILE A 630 5.07 -0.89 -18.32
C ILE A 630 4.64 0.34 -17.51
N ILE A 631 3.77 1.20 -18.04
CA ILE A 631 3.23 2.33 -17.27
C ILE A 631 2.47 1.83 -16.03
N GLN A 632 1.65 0.78 -16.16
CA GLN A 632 0.99 0.13 -15.03
C GLN A 632 2.01 -0.42 -14.03
N ALA A 633 3.07 -1.10 -14.48
CA ALA A 633 4.14 -1.58 -13.61
C ALA A 633 4.83 -0.43 -12.85
N GLN A 634 5.09 0.71 -13.49
CA GLN A 634 5.64 1.91 -12.82
C GLN A 634 4.68 2.48 -11.77
N LYS A 635 3.38 2.46 -12.05
CA LYS A 635 2.35 2.84 -11.06
C LYS A 635 2.31 1.83 -9.91
N MET A 636 2.47 0.54 -10.20
CA MET A 636 2.48 -0.53 -9.20
C MET A 636 3.75 -0.58 -8.38
N ASN A 637 4.89 -0.06 -8.87
CA ASN A 637 6.17 0.01 -8.15
C ASN A 637 6.10 0.94 -6.93
N ILE A 638 5.58 0.42 -5.81
CA ILE A 638 5.34 1.15 -4.57
C ILE A 638 6.39 0.88 -3.51
N GLN A 639 7.18 -0.18 -3.68
CA GLN A 639 8.41 -0.40 -2.93
C GLN A 639 9.61 -0.46 -3.89
N PRO A 640 10.13 0.71 -4.32
CA PRO A 640 11.38 0.78 -5.06
C PRO A 640 12.48 -0.05 -4.35
N THR A 641 13.32 -0.81 -5.06
CA THR A 641 13.33 -1.07 -6.51
C THR A 641 12.49 -2.27 -6.95
N ALA A 642 12.05 -2.29 -8.21
CA ALA A 642 11.29 -3.38 -8.81
C ALA A 642 12.08 -4.15 -9.89
N GLN A 643 11.87 -5.45 -9.98
CA GLN A 643 12.23 -6.26 -11.15
C GLN A 643 10.96 -6.67 -11.88
N VAL A 644 10.87 -6.32 -13.17
CA VAL A 644 9.77 -6.69 -14.05
C VAL A 644 10.21 -7.83 -14.94
N TYR A 645 9.39 -8.87 -15.03
CA TYR A 645 9.56 -10.04 -15.89
C TYR A 645 8.45 -10.03 -16.95
N TYR A 646 8.78 -9.51 -18.12
CA TYR A 646 7.87 -9.37 -19.24
C TYR A 646 8.04 -10.57 -20.17
N PHE A 647 7.01 -11.39 -20.31
CA PHE A 647 6.92 -12.46 -21.31
C PHE A 647 6.18 -11.96 -22.56
N THR A 648 6.86 -11.97 -23.72
CA THR A 648 6.36 -11.49 -25.02
C THR A 648 6.68 -12.48 -26.13
N ASN A 649 5.88 -12.50 -27.19
CA ASN A 649 6.08 -13.34 -28.35
C ASN A 649 6.77 -12.59 -29.49
N GLN A 650 7.78 -13.22 -30.11
CA GLN A 650 8.52 -12.62 -31.23
C GLN A 650 7.66 -12.37 -32.48
N ALA A 651 6.49 -13.01 -32.61
CA ALA A 651 5.57 -12.74 -33.71
C ALA A 651 5.02 -11.31 -33.70
N VAL A 652 4.94 -10.68 -32.53
CA VAL A 652 4.35 -9.34 -32.37
C VAL A 652 5.42 -8.28 -32.65
N LYS A 653 5.28 -7.56 -33.76
CA LYS A 653 6.30 -6.60 -34.23
C LYS A 653 5.99 -5.15 -33.91
N ASN A 654 4.73 -4.83 -33.65
CA ASN A 654 4.26 -3.46 -33.48
C ASN A 654 3.80 -3.21 -32.05
N VAL A 655 3.96 -1.98 -31.59
CA VAL A 655 3.44 -1.51 -30.30
C VAL A 655 2.28 -0.56 -30.55
N GLN A 656 1.21 -0.70 -29.78
CA GLN A 656 0.07 0.21 -29.86
C GLN A 656 0.50 1.64 -29.50
N ASN A 657 0.00 2.62 -30.25
CA ASN A 657 0.29 4.02 -29.99
C ASN A 657 -0.44 4.48 -28.73
N ILE A 658 0.29 4.66 -27.64
CA ILE A 658 -0.23 5.21 -26.38
C ILE A 658 0.24 6.65 -26.17
N SER A 659 -0.51 7.44 -25.38
CA SER A 659 -0.10 8.80 -25.03
C SER A 659 1.24 8.82 -24.27
N ARG A 660 1.97 9.94 -24.40
CA ARG A 660 3.43 10.13 -24.16
C ARG A 660 3.93 9.98 -22.70
N HIS A 661 3.63 8.88 -22.01
CA HIS A 661 4.08 8.66 -20.63
C HIS A 661 5.06 7.47 -20.47
N TRP A 662 5.39 6.76 -21.55
CA TRP A 662 6.25 5.56 -21.52
C TRP A 662 7.75 5.86 -21.67
N ASP A 663 8.07 7.03 -22.19
CA ASP A 663 9.41 7.52 -22.45
C ASP A 663 10.17 7.90 -21.17
N ILE A 664 9.45 8.16 -20.07
CA ILE A 664 10.01 8.30 -18.73
C ILE A 664 9.98 6.94 -18.03
N ILE A 665 11.08 6.19 -18.16
CA ILE A 665 11.30 4.98 -17.37
C ILE A 665 12.05 5.34 -16.08
N ARG A 666 11.40 5.09 -14.94
CA ARG A 666 12.00 5.30 -13.62
C ARG A 666 13.23 4.40 -13.43
N LYS A 667 14.27 4.95 -12.80
CA LYS A 667 15.56 4.28 -12.55
C LYS A 667 15.54 3.30 -11.38
N ASP A 668 14.39 3.14 -10.75
CA ASP A 668 14.14 2.20 -9.66
C ASP A 668 13.46 0.91 -10.14
N MET A 669 13.48 0.65 -11.46
CA MET A 669 12.87 -0.52 -12.06
C MET A 669 13.79 -1.13 -13.13
N GLU A 670 13.99 -2.45 -13.07
CA GLU A 670 14.69 -3.25 -14.09
C GLU A 670 13.65 -4.02 -14.92
N VAL A 671 13.59 -3.82 -16.25
CA VAL A 671 12.60 -4.49 -17.11
C VAL A 671 13.25 -5.60 -17.93
N ASN A 672 13.06 -6.84 -17.48
CA ASN A 672 13.59 -8.04 -18.12
C ASN A 672 12.58 -8.65 -19.08
N PHE A 673 12.95 -8.76 -20.36
CA PHE A 673 12.13 -9.35 -21.41
C PHE A 673 12.51 -10.81 -21.66
N PHE A 674 11.52 -11.68 -21.58
CA PHE A 674 11.56 -13.07 -22.03
C PHE A 674 10.85 -13.14 -23.37
N THR A 675 11.62 -13.23 -24.46
CA THR A 675 11.05 -13.30 -25.82
C THR A 675 10.88 -14.74 -26.24
N ILE A 676 9.66 -15.17 -26.47
CA ILE A 676 9.31 -16.54 -26.84
C ILE A 676 9.35 -16.65 -28.37
N ALA A 677 10.13 -17.61 -28.86
CA ALA A 677 10.31 -17.81 -30.30
C ALA A 677 9.00 -18.12 -31.02
N ASP A 678 8.75 -17.45 -32.15
CA ASP A 678 7.61 -17.72 -33.03
C ASP A 678 7.87 -18.89 -34.00
N GLY A 679 9.12 -19.35 -34.09
CA GLY A 679 9.58 -20.41 -35.00
C GLY A 679 9.72 -19.98 -36.47
N VAL A 680 9.55 -18.69 -36.77
CA VAL A 680 9.62 -18.11 -38.11
C VAL A 680 10.69 -17.02 -38.18
N THR A 681 10.72 -16.15 -37.18
CA THR A 681 11.69 -15.07 -37.04
C THR A 681 13.08 -15.67 -36.78
N THR A 682 14.04 -15.32 -37.64
CA THR A 682 15.46 -15.71 -37.50
C THR A 682 16.28 -14.68 -36.73
N GLU A 683 15.70 -13.49 -36.49
CA GLU A 683 16.29 -12.40 -35.71
C GLU A 683 16.10 -12.64 -34.21
N ILE A 684 17.20 -12.86 -33.49
CA ILE A 684 17.16 -13.18 -32.06
C ILE A 684 16.86 -11.99 -31.15
N PHE A 685 17.05 -10.76 -31.66
CA PHE A 685 16.74 -9.51 -30.97
C PHE A 685 15.34 -8.98 -31.30
N ALA A 686 14.40 -9.86 -31.70
CA ALA A 686 13.08 -9.48 -32.17
C ALA A 686 12.18 -8.95 -31.04
N LEU A 687 12.43 -7.72 -30.62
CA LEU A 687 11.62 -6.92 -29.72
C LEU A 687 11.26 -5.62 -30.44
N PRO A 688 10.02 -5.11 -30.35
CA PRO A 688 9.69 -3.83 -30.94
C PRO A 688 10.60 -2.71 -30.41
N LYS A 689 10.99 -1.77 -31.30
CA LYS A 689 12.02 -0.74 -31.02
C LYS A 689 11.80 0.01 -29.71
N GLN A 690 10.54 0.31 -29.37
CA GLN A 690 10.16 1.04 -28.15
C GLN A 690 10.40 0.20 -26.89
N LEU A 691 10.08 -1.09 -26.92
CA LEU A 691 10.31 -1.99 -25.78
C LEU A 691 11.81 -2.29 -25.59
N GLU A 692 12.59 -2.34 -26.67
CA GLU A 692 14.05 -2.43 -26.62
C GLU A 692 14.66 -1.18 -25.96
N LEU A 693 14.11 0.01 -26.22
CA LEU A 693 14.52 1.23 -25.52
C LEU A 693 14.23 1.14 -24.02
N VAL A 694 13.06 0.62 -23.63
CA VAL A 694 12.72 0.38 -22.21
C VAL A 694 13.69 -0.61 -21.57
N GLN A 695 14.02 -1.71 -22.26
CA GLN A 695 15.00 -2.69 -21.80
C GLN A 695 16.35 -2.02 -21.51
N LYS A 696 16.90 -1.24 -22.45
CA LYS A 696 18.18 -0.56 -22.25
C LYS A 696 18.09 0.50 -21.13
N MET A 697 17.08 1.38 -21.15
CA MET A 697 16.92 2.45 -20.15
C MET A 697 16.80 1.95 -18.70
N SER A 698 16.22 0.77 -18.52
CA SER A 698 16.07 0.10 -17.22
C SER A 698 17.24 -0.80 -16.84
N ASN A 699 18.30 -0.86 -17.65
CA ASN A 699 19.40 -1.85 -17.54
C ASN A 699 18.90 -3.32 -17.54
N GLY A 700 17.70 -3.55 -18.06
CA GLY A 700 17.04 -4.84 -18.11
C GLY A 700 17.71 -5.85 -19.03
N ARG A 701 17.15 -7.05 -19.09
CA ARG A 701 17.68 -8.18 -19.88
C ARG A 701 16.79 -8.50 -21.06
N LEU A 702 17.40 -9.17 -22.04
CA LEU A 702 16.70 -9.87 -23.09
C LEU A 702 17.05 -11.36 -22.97
N ILE A 703 16.04 -12.22 -22.87
CA ILE A 703 16.21 -13.66 -22.68
C ILE A 703 15.35 -14.38 -23.72
N PRO A 704 15.96 -14.89 -24.79
CA PRO A 704 15.21 -15.65 -25.78
C PRO A 704 14.93 -17.06 -25.30
N LEU A 705 13.64 -17.42 -25.31
CA LEU A 705 13.13 -18.73 -24.94
C LEU A 705 12.68 -19.51 -26.18
N GLY A 706 12.92 -20.82 -26.19
CA GLY A 706 12.25 -21.72 -27.12
C GLY A 706 10.74 -21.85 -26.79
N LYS A 707 9.98 -22.46 -27.69
CA LYS A 707 8.55 -22.73 -27.46
C LYS A 707 8.30 -23.79 -26.38
N THR A 708 9.28 -24.66 -26.16
CA THR A 708 9.14 -25.89 -25.36
C THR A 708 10.10 -25.95 -24.19
N GLU A 709 10.35 -24.81 -23.54
CA GLU A 709 11.17 -24.79 -22.34
C GLU A 709 10.46 -25.58 -21.23
N ASN A 710 11.17 -26.53 -20.64
CA ASN A 710 10.62 -27.42 -19.61
C ASN A 710 10.85 -26.89 -18.19
N THR A 711 11.67 -25.83 -18.04
CA THR A 711 11.96 -25.17 -16.76
C THR A 711 12.41 -23.74 -17.01
N LEU A 712 12.03 -22.84 -16.11
CA LEU A 712 12.42 -21.42 -16.08
C LEU A 712 13.15 -21.06 -14.78
N TYR A 713 12.98 -21.84 -13.71
CA TYR A 713 13.58 -21.61 -12.40
C TYR A 713 15.09 -21.28 -12.44
N PRO A 714 15.95 -21.97 -13.22
CA PRO A 714 17.38 -21.65 -13.28
C PRO A 714 17.66 -20.22 -13.78
N LEU A 715 16.83 -19.68 -14.68
CA LEU A 715 16.95 -18.30 -15.16
C LEU A 715 16.71 -17.31 -14.02
N PHE A 716 15.64 -17.51 -13.24
CA PHE A 716 15.32 -16.66 -12.10
C PHE A 716 16.38 -16.73 -11.00
N ALA A 717 16.95 -17.92 -10.73
CA ALA A 717 18.02 -18.12 -9.76
C ALA A 717 19.31 -17.37 -10.10
N ASP A 718 19.56 -17.12 -11.38
CA ASP A 718 20.67 -16.29 -11.86
C ASP A 718 20.32 -14.80 -11.85
N MET A 719 19.05 -14.45 -12.09
CA MET A 719 18.64 -13.07 -12.29
C MET A 719 18.27 -12.31 -11.03
N MET A 720 17.48 -12.91 -10.14
CA MET A 720 16.85 -12.21 -9.02
C MET A 720 17.84 -11.60 -8.03
N GLY A 721 18.99 -12.26 -7.83
CA GLY A 721 19.99 -11.83 -6.87
C GLY A 721 20.97 -10.78 -7.39
N VAL A 722 21.30 -10.76 -8.69
CA VAL A 722 22.30 -9.82 -9.23
C VAL A 722 21.74 -8.40 -9.27
N ASN A 723 22.61 -7.43 -9.05
CA ASN A 723 22.21 -6.03 -8.86
C ASN A 723 23.02 -5.04 -9.70
N THR A 724 23.97 -5.51 -10.51
CA THR A 724 24.85 -4.62 -11.27
C THR A 724 25.09 -5.13 -12.69
N LEU A 725 25.17 -4.19 -13.63
CA LEU A 725 25.56 -4.41 -15.03
C LEU A 725 26.95 -3.82 -15.26
N THR A 726 27.87 -4.67 -15.71
CA THR A 726 29.30 -4.34 -15.89
C THR A 726 29.75 -4.51 -17.34
N THR A 727 28.99 -5.21 -18.17
CA THR A 727 29.30 -5.36 -19.60
C THR A 727 27.99 -5.57 -20.35
N ASP A 728 27.78 -4.84 -21.43
CA ASP A 728 26.66 -5.03 -22.37
C ASP A 728 27.11 -4.61 -23.77
N ASN A 729 27.51 -5.61 -24.57
CA ASN A 729 28.00 -5.40 -25.92
C ASN A 729 27.29 -6.35 -26.89
N GLU A 730 26.92 -5.79 -28.04
CA GLU A 730 26.24 -6.46 -29.13
C GLU A 730 27.02 -6.26 -30.43
N GLN A 731 26.84 -7.18 -31.37
CA GLN A 731 27.40 -7.09 -32.72
C GLN A 731 26.42 -7.71 -33.71
N TYR A 732 26.15 -6.97 -34.80
CA TYR A 732 25.16 -7.37 -35.81
C TYR A 732 25.51 -8.65 -36.58
N ASN A 733 26.79 -8.93 -36.79
CA ASN A 733 27.26 -10.12 -37.48
C ASN A 733 28.25 -10.87 -36.61
N CYS A 734 27.80 -11.97 -36.00
CA CYS A 734 28.66 -12.87 -35.22
C CYS A 734 28.81 -14.26 -35.87
N HIS A 735 28.41 -14.42 -37.14
CA HIS A 735 28.46 -15.72 -37.83
C HIS A 735 29.69 -15.85 -38.73
N ASP A 736 30.17 -14.73 -39.29
CA ASP A 736 31.40 -14.70 -40.10
C ASP A 736 32.67 -14.65 -39.23
N ALA A 737 32.59 -13.95 -38.09
CA ALA A 737 33.66 -13.82 -37.11
C ALA A 737 33.08 -13.78 -35.69
N PRO A 738 33.79 -14.30 -34.68
CA PRO A 738 33.32 -14.22 -33.30
C PRO A 738 33.28 -12.76 -32.82
N LEU A 739 32.30 -12.43 -31.99
CA LEU A 739 32.34 -11.23 -31.16
C LEU A 739 33.39 -11.44 -30.09
N GLU A 740 34.42 -10.59 -30.03
CA GLU A 740 35.43 -10.59 -28.98
C GLU A 740 35.35 -9.28 -28.19
N ILE A 741 35.13 -9.39 -26.87
CA ILE A 741 35.00 -8.23 -25.99
C ILE A 741 35.77 -8.41 -24.69
N ASN A 742 35.97 -7.28 -24.01
CA ASN A 742 36.42 -7.27 -22.62
C ASN A 742 35.19 -7.36 -21.71
N GLY A 743 35.16 -8.35 -20.81
CA GLY A 743 34.18 -8.47 -19.73
C GLY A 743 34.76 -7.96 -18.42
N TYR A 744 34.00 -7.19 -17.65
CA TYR A 744 34.50 -6.56 -16.42
C TYR A 744 33.98 -7.31 -15.19
N VAL A 745 34.89 -7.92 -14.42
CA VAL A 745 34.57 -8.72 -13.24
C VAL A 745 35.18 -8.07 -12.00
N GLU A 746 34.36 -7.50 -11.11
CA GLU A 746 34.81 -6.80 -9.90
C GLU A 746 35.46 -7.70 -8.84
N ASP A 747 36.52 -7.20 -8.22
CA ASP A 747 37.07 -7.74 -6.97
C ASP A 747 36.10 -7.42 -5.82
N GLY A 748 35.67 -8.45 -5.09
CA GLY A 748 34.69 -8.31 -4.01
C GLY A 748 33.23 -8.62 -4.38
N ALA A 749 32.92 -8.89 -5.65
CA ALA A 749 31.63 -9.46 -6.02
C ALA A 749 31.45 -10.87 -5.41
N GLU A 750 30.24 -11.26 -5.02
CA GLU A 750 29.95 -12.61 -4.51
C GLU A 750 29.98 -13.65 -5.63
N TYR A 751 29.30 -13.32 -6.73
CA TYR A 751 29.29 -14.11 -7.96
C TYR A 751 29.00 -13.23 -9.18
N SER A 752 29.38 -13.73 -10.35
CA SER A 752 29.14 -13.12 -11.66
C SER A 752 28.26 -14.03 -12.51
N VAL A 753 27.38 -13.43 -13.29
CA VAL A 753 26.52 -14.10 -14.27
C VAL A 753 26.88 -13.55 -15.64
N ILE A 754 27.33 -14.45 -16.51
CA ILE A 754 27.69 -14.15 -17.89
C ILE A 754 26.60 -14.74 -18.78
N GLN A 755 25.93 -13.89 -19.55
CA GLN A 755 24.83 -14.29 -20.42
C GLN A 755 25.21 -14.02 -21.88
N VAL A 756 24.98 -15.00 -22.74
CA VAL A 756 25.28 -14.94 -24.17
C VAL A 756 24.02 -15.22 -24.97
N ILE A 757 23.71 -14.34 -25.91
CA ILE A 757 22.55 -14.40 -26.79
C ILE A 757 23.05 -14.47 -28.24
N GLY A 758 22.50 -15.34 -29.07
CA GLY A 758 22.87 -15.43 -30.48
C GLY A 758 22.20 -16.59 -31.23
N THR A 759 21.87 -16.43 -32.52
CA THR A 759 21.08 -17.46 -33.24
C THR A 759 21.93 -18.70 -33.51
N GLY A 760 21.62 -19.81 -32.84
CA GLY A 760 22.39 -21.05 -32.93
C GLY A 760 23.83 -20.88 -32.45
N LEU A 761 24.01 -20.70 -31.14
CA LEU A 761 25.32 -20.51 -30.50
C LEU A 761 26.26 -21.69 -30.81
N LYS A 762 27.41 -21.42 -31.46
CA LYS A 762 28.41 -22.42 -31.85
C LYS A 762 29.51 -22.59 -30.80
N THR A 763 30.25 -21.51 -30.54
CA THR A 763 31.36 -21.51 -29.59
C THR A 763 31.29 -20.29 -28.69
N VAL A 764 31.42 -20.52 -27.39
CA VAL A 764 31.62 -19.49 -26.38
C VAL A 764 32.96 -19.79 -25.71
N SER A 765 33.79 -18.78 -25.51
CA SER A 765 35.08 -18.91 -24.81
C SER A 765 35.26 -17.77 -23.81
N MET A 766 35.89 -18.09 -22.68
CA MET A 766 36.13 -17.15 -21.60
C MET A 766 37.55 -17.34 -21.08
N GLN A 767 38.24 -16.22 -20.86
CA GLN A 767 39.58 -16.18 -20.28
C GLN A 767 39.58 -15.15 -19.15
N ASP A 768 40.05 -15.54 -17.97
CA ASP A 768 40.13 -14.64 -16.82
C ASP A 768 41.21 -13.56 -16.99
N SER A 769 41.32 -12.65 -16.02
CA SER A 769 42.28 -11.53 -16.08
C SER A 769 43.76 -11.94 -16.04
N ASN A 770 44.07 -13.16 -15.60
CA ASN A 770 45.42 -13.73 -15.61
C ASN A 770 45.71 -14.53 -16.90
N GLY A 771 44.75 -14.64 -17.80
CA GLY A 771 44.90 -15.39 -19.03
C GLY A 771 44.52 -16.87 -18.92
N VAL A 772 43.87 -17.31 -17.83
CA VAL A 772 43.45 -18.70 -17.65
C VAL A 772 42.18 -18.96 -18.45
N LEU A 773 42.22 -19.98 -19.31
CA LEU A 773 41.05 -20.44 -20.06
C LEU A 773 40.07 -21.15 -19.13
N ILE A 774 38.79 -20.76 -19.20
CA ILE A 774 37.74 -21.32 -18.35
C ILE A 774 36.96 -22.38 -19.13
N ALA A 775 36.74 -23.54 -18.50
CA ALA A 775 35.88 -24.59 -19.05
C ALA A 775 34.40 -24.24 -18.81
N ASN A 776 33.79 -23.53 -19.77
CA ASN A 776 32.44 -22.97 -19.63
C ASN A 776 31.38 -23.98 -19.17
N LYS A 777 31.47 -25.24 -19.63
CA LYS A 777 30.47 -26.30 -19.37
C LYS A 777 30.20 -26.54 -17.89
N ASP A 778 31.18 -26.31 -17.03
CA ASP A 778 31.06 -26.56 -15.59
C ASP A 778 30.22 -25.50 -14.87
N TYR A 779 29.92 -24.38 -15.54
CA TYR A 779 29.28 -23.20 -14.96
C TYR A 779 27.96 -22.82 -15.65
N ILE A 780 27.55 -23.57 -16.68
CA ILE A 780 26.26 -23.35 -17.36
C ILE A 780 25.13 -23.73 -16.41
N ILE A 781 24.28 -22.76 -16.09
CA ILE A 781 23.07 -22.95 -15.27
C ILE A 781 21.85 -23.15 -16.15
N TYR A 782 21.86 -22.52 -17.33
CA TYR A 782 20.79 -22.65 -18.32
C TYR A 782 21.36 -22.52 -19.73
N GLN A 783 20.85 -23.34 -20.64
CA GLN A 783 21.21 -23.28 -22.05
C GLN A 783 20.05 -23.75 -22.94
N ASN A 784 19.78 -22.97 -23.97
CA ASN A 784 19.01 -23.38 -25.13
C ASN A 784 19.82 -23.05 -26.42
N PRO A 785 19.34 -23.35 -27.64
CA PRO A 785 20.10 -23.09 -28.87
C PRO A 785 20.52 -21.63 -29.08
N ASN A 786 19.85 -20.69 -28.41
CA ASN A 786 19.89 -19.27 -28.66
C ASN A 786 20.41 -18.46 -27.46
N PHE A 787 20.51 -19.09 -26.28
CA PHE A 787 20.85 -18.44 -25.03
C PHE A 787 21.66 -19.36 -24.13
N ILE A 788 22.70 -18.81 -23.49
CA ILE A 788 23.48 -19.47 -22.45
C ILE A 788 23.58 -18.52 -21.25
N SER A 789 23.27 -19.01 -20.05
CA SER A 789 23.53 -18.34 -18.77
C SER A 789 24.55 -19.14 -17.96
N MET A 790 25.62 -18.47 -17.55
CA MET A 790 26.70 -19.07 -16.75
C MET A 790 26.86 -18.32 -15.44
N LYS A 791 26.90 -19.04 -14.31
CA LYS A 791 27.07 -18.46 -12.97
C LYS A 791 28.38 -18.91 -12.35
N MET A 792 29.18 -17.95 -11.91
CA MET A 792 30.53 -18.20 -11.44
C MET A 792 30.76 -17.48 -10.10
N LYS A 793 31.24 -18.22 -9.10
CA LYS A 793 31.65 -17.60 -7.83
C LYS A 793 32.95 -16.83 -8.03
N SER A 794 32.99 -15.58 -7.55
CA SER A 794 34.11 -14.67 -7.87
C SER A 794 35.44 -15.08 -7.25
N ASN A 795 35.43 -15.95 -6.23
CA ASN A 795 36.65 -16.44 -5.58
C ASN A 795 37.35 -17.59 -6.34
N LEU A 796 36.75 -18.12 -7.41
CA LEU A 796 37.32 -19.23 -8.18
C LEU A 796 38.33 -18.77 -9.25
N PHE A 797 38.24 -17.52 -9.71
CA PHE A 797 39.01 -16.99 -10.83
C PHE A 797 39.54 -15.59 -10.54
N ALA A 798 40.52 -15.13 -11.31
CA ALA A 798 41.07 -13.80 -11.11
C ALA A 798 40.06 -12.72 -11.51
N SER A 799 39.76 -11.80 -10.59
CA SER A 799 38.96 -10.59 -10.85
C SER A 799 39.72 -9.64 -11.79
N GLY A 800 39.01 -8.76 -12.49
CA GLY A 800 39.56 -7.81 -13.44
C GLY A 800 38.91 -7.91 -14.82
N ILE A 801 39.69 -7.64 -15.87
CA ILE A 801 39.22 -7.58 -17.25
C ILE A 801 39.41 -8.96 -17.90
N TRP A 802 38.31 -9.60 -18.25
CA TRP A 802 38.23 -10.92 -18.89
C TRP A 802 38.14 -10.77 -20.41
N LYS A 803 38.62 -11.76 -21.16
CA LYS A 803 38.36 -11.88 -22.60
C LYS A 803 37.19 -12.83 -22.81
N LEU A 804 36.11 -12.32 -23.39
CA LEU A 804 34.91 -13.08 -23.70
C LEU A 804 34.71 -13.14 -25.21
N SER A 805 34.32 -14.31 -25.71
CA SER A 805 34.05 -14.47 -27.14
C SER A 805 32.86 -15.38 -27.42
N ALA A 806 32.08 -15.03 -28.45
CA ALA A 806 30.94 -15.81 -28.92
C ALA A 806 30.85 -15.85 -30.45
N LEU A 807 30.59 -17.05 -30.99
CA LEU A 807 30.33 -17.31 -32.42
C LEU A 807 28.96 -17.94 -32.59
N VAL A 808 28.19 -17.49 -33.58
CA VAL A 808 26.82 -17.97 -33.85
C VAL A 808 26.69 -18.61 -35.23
N THR A 809 25.51 -19.14 -35.50
CA THR A 809 25.20 -19.76 -36.81
C THR A 809 24.74 -18.72 -37.82
N ALA A 810 23.95 -17.74 -37.41
CA ALA A 810 23.48 -16.64 -38.25
C ALA A 810 23.19 -15.39 -37.42
N GLY A 811 23.17 -14.21 -38.07
CA GLY A 811 22.77 -12.95 -37.43
C GLY A 811 23.77 -12.44 -36.39
N GLY A 812 23.24 -11.66 -35.44
CA GLY A 812 24.01 -10.98 -34.40
C GLY A 812 24.08 -11.74 -33.09
N CYS A 813 24.88 -11.23 -32.16
CA CYS A 813 25.05 -11.78 -30.82
C CYS A 813 25.30 -10.69 -29.79
N GLN A 814 25.03 -11.00 -28.53
CA GLN A 814 25.20 -10.10 -27.39
C GLN A 814 25.82 -10.88 -26.22
N ILE A 815 26.77 -10.26 -25.53
CA ILE A 815 27.35 -10.78 -24.30
C ILE A 815 27.13 -9.74 -23.21
N THR A 816 26.59 -10.20 -22.07
CA THR A 816 26.41 -9.35 -20.89
C THR A 816 27.07 -9.98 -19.66
N VAL A 817 27.61 -9.12 -18.79
CA VAL A 817 28.19 -9.52 -17.51
C VAL A 817 27.49 -8.75 -16.40
N ARG A 818 26.88 -9.50 -15.47
CA ARG A 818 26.19 -8.96 -14.30
C ARG A 818 26.75 -9.56 -13.03
N GLN A 819 26.70 -8.84 -11.91
CA GLN A 819 27.30 -9.31 -10.68
C GLN A 819 26.38 -9.11 -9.48
N LYS A 820 26.58 -9.95 -8.46
CA LYS A 820 26.09 -9.71 -7.10
C LYS A 820 27.19 -9.04 -6.30
N THR A 821 26.94 -7.83 -5.83
CA THR A 821 27.90 -7.07 -5.02
C THR A 821 27.18 -6.26 -3.96
N SER A 822 27.86 -5.95 -2.85
CA SER A 822 27.36 -5.06 -1.80
C SER A 822 27.53 -3.57 -2.15
N ILE A 823 28.24 -3.26 -3.25
CA ILE A 823 28.52 -1.90 -3.70
C ILE A 823 27.37 -1.39 -4.59
N GLY A 824 26.49 -0.60 -3.99
CA GLY A 824 25.46 0.18 -4.66
C GLY A 824 26.04 1.49 -5.23
N MET A 825 25.48 1.94 -6.35
CA MET A 825 25.86 3.21 -6.95
C MET A 825 24.67 3.88 -7.64
N ILE A 826 24.52 5.19 -7.41
CA ILE A 826 23.57 6.03 -8.13
C ILE A 826 24.27 7.25 -8.73
N LEU A 827 23.73 7.69 -9.87
CA LEU A 827 24.15 8.91 -10.57
C LEU A 827 23.03 9.94 -10.52
N GLY A 828 23.42 11.21 -10.61
CA GLY A 828 22.52 12.32 -10.86
C GLY A 828 23.11 13.30 -11.86
N PHE A 829 22.31 14.28 -12.26
CA PHE A 829 22.72 15.35 -13.18
C PHE A 829 22.35 16.71 -12.61
N THR A 830 23.29 17.66 -12.66
CA THR A 830 23.08 19.04 -12.20
C THR A 830 23.89 20.03 -13.05
N SER A 831 23.53 21.30 -12.99
CA SER A 831 24.25 22.40 -13.64
C SER A 831 25.46 22.90 -12.84
N SER A 832 25.64 22.46 -11.58
CA SER A 832 26.73 22.92 -10.71
C SER A 832 27.37 21.81 -9.88
N ASN A 833 28.68 21.87 -9.68
CA ASN A 833 29.43 20.87 -8.89
C ASN A 833 29.15 20.91 -7.38
N ASN A 834 28.64 22.02 -6.86
CA ASN A 834 28.25 22.21 -5.45
C ASN A 834 26.75 21.94 -5.17
N ASP A 835 26.00 21.46 -6.17
CA ASP A 835 24.61 21.05 -6.00
C ASP A 835 24.53 19.54 -5.73
N ASP A 836 23.75 19.18 -4.72
CA ASP A 836 23.50 17.80 -4.31
C ASP A 836 22.07 17.36 -4.68
N ILE A 837 21.20 18.31 -5.04
CA ILE A 837 19.84 18.07 -5.51
C ILE A 837 19.90 17.82 -7.02
N SER A 838 20.21 16.58 -7.38
CA SER A 838 20.42 16.18 -8.77
C SER A 838 19.19 15.53 -9.42
N SER A 839 19.02 15.77 -10.72
CA SER A 839 18.05 15.08 -11.58
C SER A 839 18.47 13.62 -11.82
N THR A 840 17.51 12.69 -11.91
CA THR A 840 17.83 11.27 -12.19
C THR A 840 18.04 11.00 -13.67
N GLN A 841 17.48 11.84 -14.55
CA GLN A 841 17.74 11.81 -15.99
C GLN A 841 18.60 12.99 -16.42
N ILE A 842 19.21 12.86 -17.61
CA ILE A 842 20.07 13.87 -18.23
C ILE A 842 19.26 15.16 -18.45
N ILE A 843 19.63 16.25 -17.78
CA ILE A 843 18.88 17.52 -17.88
C ILE A 843 19.00 18.15 -19.26
N SER A 844 20.18 18.09 -19.90
CA SER A 844 20.45 18.74 -21.19
C SER A 844 19.59 18.22 -22.35
N GLN A 845 18.95 17.06 -22.20
CA GLN A 845 18.04 16.50 -23.21
C GLN A 845 16.83 17.40 -23.47
N ARG A 846 16.39 18.16 -22.45
CA ARG A 846 15.21 19.05 -22.53
C ARG A 846 15.60 20.47 -22.96
N SER A 847 16.88 20.79 -23.04
CA SER A 847 17.34 22.16 -23.36
C SER A 847 17.02 22.55 -24.80
N LEU A 848 16.27 23.65 -24.94
CA LEU A 848 15.99 24.30 -26.21
C LEU A 848 17.17 25.14 -26.72
N SER A 849 18.05 25.58 -25.81
CA SER A 849 19.14 26.53 -26.08
C SER A 849 20.45 25.87 -26.51
N GLY A 850 20.48 24.54 -26.69
CA GLY A 850 21.65 23.80 -27.14
C GLY A 850 22.33 22.98 -26.05
N LEU A 851 23.52 22.46 -26.34
CA LEU A 851 24.28 21.61 -25.43
C LEU A 851 25.03 22.45 -24.39
N HIS A 852 24.59 22.39 -23.14
CA HIS A 852 25.25 23.07 -22.02
C HIS A 852 26.10 22.08 -21.22
N PRO A 853 27.23 22.52 -20.63
CA PRO A 853 27.99 21.70 -19.71
C PRO A 853 27.17 21.38 -18.46
N ILE A 854 27.25 20.13 -18.00
CA ILE A 854 26.60 19.63 -16.78
C ILE A 854 27.61 18.84 -15.95
N PHE A 855 27.27 18.57 -14.70
CA PHE A 855 28.04 17.74 -13.78
C PHE A 855 27.26 16.49 -13.42
N VAL A 856 27.99 15.39 -13.16
CA VAL A 856 27.42 14.11 -12.72
C VAL A 856 27.84 13.84 -11.27
N PRO A 857 27.00 14.20 -10.29
CA PRO A 857 27.07 13.70 -8.93
C PRO A 857 27.00 12.17 -8.86
N ILE A 858 27.87 11.57 -8.05
CA ILE A 858 27.99 10.12 -7.89
C ILE A 858 27.99 9.78 -6.41
N LYS A 859 27.15 8.81 -6.04
CA LYS A 859 27.15 8.21 -4.70
C LYS A 859 27.47 6.73 -4.84
N THR A 860 28.45 6.28 -4.06
CA THR A 860 28.83 4.87 -3.90
C THR A 860 28.61 4.43 -2.45
N THR A 861 28.31 3.16 -2.24
CA THR A 861 28.35 2.52 -0.92
C THR A 861 29.63 1.70 -0.74
N GLY A 862 29.83 1.12 0.45
CA GLY A 862 30.95 0.19 0.70
C GLY A 862 32.34 0.83 0.76
N GLY A 863 32.44 2.17 0.82
CA GLY A 863 33.73 2.88 0.92
C GLY A 863 34.56 2.90 -0.37
N VAL A 864 33.95 2.56 -1.51
CA VAL A 864 34.65 2.49 -2.80
C VAL A 864 34.75 3.87 -3.44
N THR A 865 35.94 4.22 -3.93
CA THR A 865 36.22 5.47 -4.63
C THR A 865 36.14 5.27 -6.15
N PRO A 866 35.15 5.87 -6.83
CA PRO A 866 35.12 5.88 -8.29
C PRO A 866 36.22 6.81 -8.83
N THR A 867 36.87 6.42 -9.93
CA THR A 867 38.04 7.11 -10.47
C THR A 867 37.82 7.71 -11.86
N ASN A 868 37.01 7.07 -12.70
CA ASN A 868 36.75 7.51 -14.07
C ASN A 868 35.27 7.43 -14.42
N LEU A 869 34.76 8.47 -15.09
CA LEU A 869 33.46 8.48 -15.75
C LEU A 869 33.69 8.56 -17.26
N GLU A 870 33.25 7.55 -17.98
CA GLU A 870 33.27 7.50 -19.45
C GLU A 870 31.87 7.71 -20.01
N LEU A 871 31.72 8.63 -20.95
CA LEU A 871 30.52 8.82 -21.75
C LEU A 871 30.73 8.18 -23.11
N GLN A 872 29.81 7.30 -23.50
CA GLN A 872 29.84 6.57 -24.77
C GLN A 872 28.57 6.80 -25.57
N ILE A 873 28.70 6.74 -26.89
CA ILE A 873 27.59 6.82 -27.85
C ILE A 873 27.31 5.43 -28.41
N VAL A 874 26.02 5.07 -28.51
CA VAL A 874 25.58 3.81 -29.11
C VAL A 874 24.92 4.06 -30.47
N ASN A 875 25.45 3.45 -31.54
CA ASN A 875 24.81 3.49 -32.85
C ASN A 875 23.90 2.28 -33.06
N ARG A 876 22.60 2.48 -32.80
CA ARG A 876 21.59 1.42 -32.92
C ARG A 876 21.27 1.00 -34.34
N LYS A 877 21.64 1.77 -35.38
CA LYS A 877 21.31 1.40 -36.77
C LYS A 877 22.08 0.17 -37.28
N ARG A 878 23.15 -0.24 -36.58
CA ARG A 878 24.03 -1.36 -36.97
C ARG A 878 24.41 -2.27 -35.79
N TYR A 879 23.81 -2.12 -34.61
CA TYR A 879 24.22 -2.83 -33.38
C TYR A 879 25.74 -2.73 -33.17
N ASP A 880 26.28 -1.51 -33.32
CA ASP A 880 27.70 -1.27 -33.16
C ASP A 880 28.06 -1.20 -31.67
N GLN A 881 29.25 -1.65 -31.30
CA GLN A 881 29.78 -1.50 -29.95
C GLN A 881 29.78 -0.03 -29.52
N PRO A 882 29.50 0.28 -28.23
CA PRO A 882 29.57 1.64 -27.72
C PRO A 882 30.91 2.30 -28.04
N GLN A 883 30.87 3.50 -28.60
CA GLN A 883 32.07 4.27 -28.93
C GLN A 883 32.32 5.33 -27.85
N SER A 884 33.54 5.36 -27.32
CA SER A 884 33.98 6.38 -26.37
C SER A 884 33.82 7.77 -26.98
N TYR A 885 33.10 8.65 -26.27
CA TYR A 885 32.88 10.04 -26.67
C TYR A 885 33.69 11.01 -25.81
N SER A 886 33.65 10.83 -24.49
CA SER A 886 34.49 11.60 -23.57
C SER A 886 34.81 10.81 -22.31
N ASN A 887 35.95 11.12 -21.69
CA ASN A 887 36.33 10.65 -20.37
C ASN A 887 36.45 11.84 -19.44
N SER A 888 36.02 11.66 -18.20
CA SER A 888 36.03 12.68 -17.16
C SER A 888 36.58 12.08 -15.87
N THR A 889 37.45 12.85 -15.21
CA THR A 889 37.94 12.47 -13.88
C THR A 889 36.83 12.69 -12.86
N ILE A 890 36.87 11.91 -11.78
CA ILE A 890 35.92 12.01 -10.68
C ILE A 890 36.63 12.59 -9.46
N THR A 891 36.06 13.65 -8.91
CA THR A 891 36.61 14.37 -7.76
C THR A 891 35.77 14.10 -6.50
N PRO A 892 36.40 13.84 -5.34
CA PRO A 892 35.67 13.71 -4.08
C PRO A 892 35.05 15.04 -3.65
N ARG A 893 33.89 14.95 -3.02
CA ARG A 893 33.20 16.06 -2.37
C ARG A 893 33.20 15.88 -0.85
N ASP A 894 32.93 16.95 -0.14
CA ASP A 894 32.88 16.92 1.32
C ASP A 894 31.71 16.04 1.82
N ALA A 895 32.04 15.00 2.57
CA ALA A 895 31.05 14.01 3.03
C ALA A 895 30.12 14.54 4.14
N ASN A 896 30.42 15.71 4.72
CA ASN A 896 29.58 16.32 5.76
C ASN A 896 28.48 17.20 5.14
N SER A 897 28.79 17.93 4.06
CA SER A 897 27.84 18.79 3.34
C SER A 897 27.16 18.12 2.14
N CYS A 898 27.79 17.11 1.51
CA CYS A 898 27.26 16.41 0.33
C CYS A 898 26.85 14.95 0.64
N THR A 899 25.74 14.49 0.08
CA THR A 899 25.31 13.08 0.11
C THR A 899 25.84 12.29 -1.09
N TYR A 900 25.94 12.92 -2.26
CA TYR A 900 26.66 12.34 -3.39
C TYR A 900 28.13 12.66 -3.22
N ASN A 901 28.88 11.69 -2.70
CA ASN A 901 30.25 11.88 -2.21
C ASN A 901 31.29 12.22 -3.30
N PHE A 902 30.91 12.13 -4.58
CA PHE A 902 31.79 12.39 -5.70
C PHE A 902 31.07 13.18 -6.80
N VAL A 903 31.83 13.83 -7.68
CA VAL A 903 31.29 14.54 -8.85
C VAL A 903 32.27 14.46 -10.01
N SER A 904 31.76 14.37 -11.24
CA SER A 904 32.58 14.47 -12.45
C SER A 904 33.12 15.88 -12.67
N GLU A 905 34.09 16.04 -13.57
CA GLU A 905 34.31 17.33 -14.22
C GLU A 905 33.08 17.73 -15.08
N SER A 906 33.05 19.00 -15.51
CA SER A 906 32.01 19.50 -16.42
C SER A 906 32.05 18.74 -17.75
N LEU A 907 30.94 18.12 -18.13
CA LEU A 907 30.80 17.35 -19.36
C LEU A 907 29.65 17.85 -20.22
N VAL A 908 29.79 17.71 -21.54
CA VAL A 908 28.74 18.04 -22.51
C VAL A 908 28.21 16.73 -23.10
N VAL A 909 26.94 16.43 -22.84
CA VAL A 909 26.29 15.23 -23.39
C VAL A 909 25.85 15.49 -24.83
N PRO A 910 26.28 14.69 -25.82
CA PRO A 910 25.87 14.89 -27.21
C PRO A 910 24.40 14.50 -27.41
N LYS A 911 23.70 15.18 -28.32
CA LYS A 911 22.33 14.82 -28.73
C LYS A 911 22.34 13.49 -29.50
N ASN A 912 22.07 12.39 -28.81
CA ASN A 912 21.95 11.06 -29.38
C ASN A 912 20.77 10.31 -28.73
N GLU A 913 20.04 9.50 -29.50
CA GLU A 913 18.88 8.74 -29.02
C GLU A 913 19.23 7.92 -27.76
N LEU A 914 20.43 7.33 -27.70
CA LEU A 914 20.91 6.57 -26.56
C LEU A 914 22.36 6.93 -26.23
N VAL A 915 22.64 7.25 -24.97
CA VAL A 915 23.99 7.46 -24.43
C VAL A 915 24.22 6.54 -23.24
N THR A 916 25.49 6.16 -23.05
CA THR A 916 25.91 5.28 -21.96
C THR A 916 26.91 6.00 -21.08
N LEU A 917 26.72 5.94 -19.76
CA LEU A 917 27.66 6.42 -18.77
C LEU A 917 28.25 5.21 -18.04
N THR A 918 29.57 5.09 -18.10
CA THR A 918 30.32 4.00 -17.48
C THR A 918 31.20 4.55 -16.38
N VAL A 919 30.97 4.14 -15.14
CA VAL A 919 31.82 4.53 -14.00
C VAL A 919 32.73 3.38 -13.64
N SER A 920 34.03 3.66 -13.50
CA SER A 920 35.01 2.68 -13.04
C SER A 920 35.76 3.16 -11.80
N GLY A 921 36.19 2.24 -10.96
CA GLY A 921 37.01 2.47 -9.78
C GLY A 921 38.01 1.33 -9.57
N PHE A 922 39.21 1.69 -9.14
CA PHE A 922 40.31 0.75 -8.92
C PHE A 922 40.87 0.92 -7.51
N ASP A 923 41.16 -0.19 -6.84
CA ASP A 923 41.91 -0.22 -5.59
C ASP A 923 43.18 -1.04 -5.78
N SER A 924 44.34 -0.44 -5.49
CA SER A 924 45.65 -1.08 -5.59
C SER A 924 45.88 -1.77 -6.95
N GLY A 925 45.34 -1.19 -8.03
CA GLY A 925 45.43 -1.69 -9.40
C GLY A 925 44.39 -2.74 -9.80
N LYS A 926 43.53 -3.18 -8.88
CA LYS A 926 42.43 -4.12 -9.17
C LYS A 926 41.14 -3.38 -9.45
N LEU A 927 40.33 -3.92 -10.36
CA LEU A 927 39.00 -3.39 -10.66
C LEU A 927 38.03 -3.71 -9.51
N VAL A 928 37.57 -2.70 -8.79
CA VAL A 928 36.62 -2.85 -7.67
C VAL A 928 35.24 -2.28 -7.99
N LEU A 929 35.14 -1.45 -9.02
CA LEU A 929 33.90 -0.84 -9.48
C LEU A 929 33.90 -0.70 -11.01
N HIS A 930 32.83 -1.14 -11.66
CA HIS A 930 32.49 -0.92 -13.05
C HIS A 930 30.95 -0.96 -13.21
N ARG A 931 30.33 0.13 -13.65
CA ARG A 931 28.87 0.27 -13.72
C ARG A 931 28.45 0.94 -15.00
N ILE A 932 27.48 0.36 -15.70
CA ILE A 932 26.93 0.88 -16.95
C ILE A 932 25.52 1.45 -16.72
N PHE A 933 25.25 2.66 -17.22
CA PHE A 933 23.93 3.28 -17.20
C PHE A 933 23.54 3.79 -18.57
N TYR A 934 22.37 3.37 -19.05
CA TYR A 934 21.81 3.88 -20.30
C TYR A 934 20.86 5.05 -20.05
N TYR A 935 20.95 6.07 -20.90
CA TYR A 935 20.03 7.20 -20.89
C TYR A 935 19.53 7.46 -22.30
N TYR A 936 18.22 7.50 -22.44
CA TYR A 936 17.56 7.92 -23.66
C TYR A 936 17.46 9.45 -23.69
N GLN A 937 17.58 10.05 -24.87
CA GLN A 937 17.34 11.47 -25.06
C GLN A 937 16.28 11.71 -26.14
N HIS A 938 15.30 12.55 -25.80
CA HIS A 938 14.29 13.01 -26.76
C HIS A 938 14.89 13.90 -27.84
N LEU A 939 14.66 13.52 -29.11
CA LEU A 939 15.12 14.27 -30.27
C LEU A 939 13.96 14.50 -31.25
N PRO A 940 13.52 15.76 -31.50
CA PRO A 940 14.01 17.01 -30.90
C PRO A 940 13.68 17.11 -29.40
N ALA A 941 14.36 18.05 -28.71
CA ALA A 941 14.11 18.31 -27.29
C ALA A 941 12.63 18.67 -27.07
N ASP A 942 12.01 18.05 -26.08
CA ASP A 942 10.58 18.20 -25.79
C ASP A 942 10.36 18.80 -24.40
N PRO A 943 10.02 20.09 -24.31
CA PRO A 943 9.76 20.74 -23.04
C PRO A 943 8.38 20.39 -22.45
N SER A 944 7.47 19.76 -23.21
CA SER A 944 6.11 19.42 -22.75
C SER A 944 6.07 18.35 -21.66
N VAL A 945 7.20 17.66 -21.43
CA VAL A 945 7.36 16.63 -20.40
C VAL A 945 7.36 17.24 -18.98
N CYS A 946 7.65 18.54 -18.84
CA CYS A 946 7.51 19.26 -17.58
C CYS A 946 6.03 19.60 -17.34
N HIS A 947 5.39 18.97 -16.36
CA HIS A 947 3.96 19.14 -16.11
C HIS A 947 3.63 20.57 -15.65
N GLY A 948 3.13 21.40 -16.59
CA GLY A 948 2.79 22.81 -16.35
C GLY A 948 3.98 23.73 -16.05
N GLY A 949 5.22 23.22 -16.09
CA GLY A 949 6.45 23.95 -15.80
C GLY A 949 7.14 24.51 -17.03
N GLN A 950 8.17 25.33 -16.79
CA GLN A 950 9.06 25.83 -17.85
C GLN A 950 10.41 25.13 -17.77
N VAL A 951 11.11 25.02 -18.90
CA VAL A 951 12.45 24.44 -18.95
C VAL A 951 13.48 25.57 -18.88
N ASP A 952 14.47 25.45 -18.00
CA ASP A 952 15.59 26.41 -17.92
C ASP A 952 16.61 26.21 -19.08
N GLN A 953 17.65 27.05 -19.13
CA GLN A 953 18.67 26.95 -20.19
C GLN A 953 19.43 25.60 -20.20
N PHE A 954 19.52 24.92 -19.05
CA PHE A 954 20.19 23.62 -18.92
C PHE A 954 19.25 22.44 -19.20
N GLY A 955 17.95 22.67 -19.36
CA GLY A 955 16.96 21.62 -19.55
C GLY A 955 16.33 21.10 -18.24
N ARG A 956 16.48 21.80 -17.12
CA ARG A 956 15.79 21.44 -15.86
C ARG A 956 14.35 21.95 -15.90
N CYS A 957 13.40 21.14 -15.44
CA CYS A 957 12.03 21.62 -15.22
C CYS A 957 12.00 22.55 -14.00
N VAL A 958 11.59 23.80 -14.22
CA VAL A 958 11.25 24.76 -13.20
C VAL A 958 9.77 24.60 -12.91
N CYS A 959 9.46 24.08 -11.73
CA CYS A 959 8.09 23.71 -11.40
C CYS A 959 7.22 24.93 -11.11
N PRO A 960 5.97 24.91 -11.57
CA PRO A 960 4.99 25.90 -11.17
C PRO A 960 4.74 25.82 -9.66
N GLU A 961 4.13 26.86 -9.11
CA GLU A 961 3.78 26.90 -7.69
C GLU A 961 2.99 25.64 -7.29
N ARG A 962 3.33 25.06 -6.14
CA ARG A 962 2.75 23.82 -5.59
C ARG A 962 3.08 22.52 -6.32
N TYR A 963 4.03 22.53 -7.25
CA TYR A 963 4.57 21.30 -7.82
C TYR A 963 6.07 21.16 -7.55
N THR A 964 6.53 19.93 -7.49
CA THR A 964 7.93 19.57 -7.26
C THR A 964 8.30 18.29 -8.03
N GLY A 965 9.52 17.81 -7.82
CA GLY A 965 10.08 16.66 -8.52
C GLY A 965 10.75 17.02 -9.84
N GLU A 966 11.42 16.03 -10.45
CA GLU A 966 12.26 16.24 -11.65
C GLU A 966 11.48 16.80 -12.85
N TYR A 967 10.19 16.47 -12.92
CA TYR A 967 9.30 16.77 -14.04
C TYR A 967 8.04 17.52 -13.61
N CYS A 968 7.99 17.98 -12.36
CA CYS A 968 6.86 18.74 -11.81
C CYS A 968 5.54 17.96 -11.72
N TRP A 969 5.61 16.63 -11.65
CA TRP A 969 4.43 15.78 -11.42
C TRP A 969 4.07 15.65 -9.95
N ASP A 970 5.01 15.90 -9.03
CA ASP A 970 4.77 15.71 -7.60
C ASP A 970 4.06 16.93 -7.03
N ARG A 971 2.90 16.72 -6.44
CA ARG A 971 2.13 17.77 -5.78
C ARG A 971 2.75 18.12 -4.42
N ILE A 972 2.89 19.41 -4.12
CA ILE A 972 3.23 19.91 -2.79
C ILE A 972 1.93 20.03 -2.01
N CYS A 973 1.72 19.14 -1.05
CA CYS A 973 0.50 19.12 -0.24
C CYS A 973 0.51 20.19 0.84
N GLN A 974 -0.62 20.86 1.04
CA GLN A 974 -0.84 21.81 2.11
C GLN A 974 -0.81 21.08 3.47
N PRO A 975 0.13 21.39 4.38
CA PRO A 975 0.11 20.80 5.71
C PRO A 975 -1.24 21.05 6.40
N PRO A 976 -1.80 20.09 7.16
CA PRO A 976 -1.18 18.84 7.60
C PRO A 976 -1.24 17.69 6.58
N ALA A 977 -1.78 17.89 5.36
CA ALA A 977 -1.92 16.83 4.37
C ALA A 977 -0.61 16.12 4.04
N ILE A 978 -0.73 14.82 3.78
CA ILE A 978 0.42 13.96 3.49
C ILE A 978 0.41 13.64 2.00
N TYR A 979 1.54 13.88 1.33
CA TYR A 979 1.74 13.43 -0.04
C TYR A 979 1.71 11.91 -0.12
N SER A 980 0.84 11.38 -0.98
CA SER A 980 0.58 9.97 -1.20
C SER A 980 0.62 9.66 -2.69
N TYR A 981 1.77 9.23 -3.21
CA TYR A 981 1.87 8.66 -4.57
C TYR A 981 1.25 9.54 -5.69
N GLY A 982 1.62 10.81 -5.74
CA GLY A 982 1.19 11.77 -6.77
C GLY A 982 -0.08 12.54 -6.42
N MET A 983 -0.74 12.24 -5.30
CA MET A 983 -1.91 12.95 -4.80
C MET A 983 -1.70 13.41 -3.36
N CYS A 984 -2.48 14.39 -2.92
CA CYS A 984 -2.46 14.85 -1.54
C CYS A 984 -3.57 14.16 -0.75
N SER A 985 -3.18 13.40 0.29
CA SER A 985 -4.13 12.79 1.22
C SER A 985 -4.53 13.84 2.25
N CYS A 986 -5.66 14.48 1.97
CA CYS A 986 -6.17 15.57 2.79
C CYS A 986 -6.63 15.09 4.16
N TYR A 987 -6.44 15.95 5.15
CA TYR A 987 -7.08 15.78 6.45
C TYR A 987 -8.56 16.19 6.32
N PRO A 988 -9.45 15.67 7.19
CA PRO A 988 -10.82 16.16 7.26
C PRO A 988 -10.85 17.70 7.35
N GLY A 989 -11.66 18.35 6.52
CA GLY A 989 -11.76 19.82 6.42
C GLY A 989 -10.87 20.45 5.34
N PHE A 990 -9.99 19.68 4.70
CA PHE A 990 -9.15 20.12 3.58
C PHE A 990 -9.46 19.29 2.32
N TYR A 991 -9.51 19.94 1.17
CA TYR A 991 -9.87 19.34 -0.12
C TYR A 991 -9.08 19.97 -1.26
N GLY A 992 -9.31 19.47 -2.48
CA GLY A 992 -8.60 19.92 -3.66
C GLY A 992 -7.31 19.13 -3.89
N ASP A 993 -6.74 19.35 -5.06
CA ASP A 993 -5.64 18.54 -5.58
C ASP A 993 -4.40 18.54 -4.68
N PHE A 994 -4.21 19.61 -3.92
CA PHE A 994 -3.11 19.84 -2.98
C PHE A 994 -3.59 19.89 -1.52
N CYS A 995 -4.85 19.60 -1.24
CA CYS A 995 -5.50 19.86 0.05
C CYS A 995 -5.47 21.35 0.43
N GLU A 996 -5.44 22.21 -0.57
CA GLU A 996 -5.37 23.66 -0.45
C GLU A 996 -6.71 24.30 -0.08
N ILE A 997 -7.80 23.58 -0.34
CA ILE A 997 -9.15 24.02 -0.08
C ILE A 997 -9.42 23.66 1.38
N GLU A 998 -8.90 24.49 2.28
CA GLU A 998 -9.34 24.50 3.67
C GLU A 998 -10.73 25.12 3.74
N LEU A 999 -11.63 24.45 4.44
CA LEU A 999 -12.97 24.93 4.70
C LEU A 999 -13.01 25.34 6.18
N HIS A 1000 -13.02 26.65 6.50
CA HIS A 1000 -13.23 27.16 7.87
C HIS A 1000 -13.74 28.62 7.96
N VAL A 1001 -14.57 28.96 8.98
CA VAL A 1001 -14.74 30.30 9.67
C VAL A 1001 -15.53 30.17 10.99
N ASN A 1002 -15.47 31.04 12.03
CA ASN A 1002 -14.48 31.92 12.68
C ASN A 1002 -14.95 31.97 14.14
N ASP A 1003 -14.00 31.97 15.08
CA ASP A 1003 -14.26 32.26 16.49
C ASP A 1003 -13.98 33.73 16.83
N THR A 1004 -14.77 34.27 17.76
CA THR A 1004 -14.32 35.42 18.57
C THR A 1004 -13.69 34.88 19.86
N SER A 1005 -12.36 35.04 19.92
CA SER A 1005 -11.46 35.09 21.09
C SER A 1005 -12.01 34.73 22.48
N VAL A 1006 -11.32 33.84 23.22
CA VAL A 1006 -10.58 34.16 24.46
C VAL A 1006 -9.60 33.02 24.85
N SER A 1007 -8.33 33.40 24.96
CA SER A 1007 -7.22 32.92 25.83
C SER A 1007 -6.72 31.48 25.84
N GLN A 1008 -5.42 31.38 25.56
CA GLN A 1008 -4.51 30.26 25.83
C GLN A 1008 -4.55 29.82 27.31
N VAL A 1009 -4.74 28.52 27.53
CA VAL A 1009 -4.32 27.83 28.76
C VAL A 1009 -3.32 26.74 28.37
N THR A 1010 -2.08 26.93 28.81
CA THR A 1010 -0.99 25.95 28.80
C THR A 1010 -1.41 24.64 29.47
N GLN A 1011 -1.39 23.53 28.73
CA GLN A 1011 -1.39 22.18 29.30
C GLN A 1011 0.04 21.77 29.63
N ILE A 1012 0.25 21.47 30.92
CA ILE A 1012 1.43 20.81 31.48
C ILE A 1012 1.31 19.31 31.15
N PRO A 1013 2.38 18.61 30.74
CA PRO A 1013 2.36 17.16 30.56
C PRO A 1013 2.14 16.48 31.91
N VAL A 1014 1.07 15.71 32.04
CA VAL A 1014 0.89 14.78 33.15
C VAL A 1014 1.56 13.47 32.75
N GLU A 1015 2.65 13.16 33.44
CA GLU A 1015 3.36 11.89 33.38
C GLU A 1015 2.44 10.74 33.80
N THR A 1016 2.31 9.74 32.94
CA THR A 1016 1.75 8.43 33.27
C THR A 1016 2.77 7.63 34.07
N THR A 1017 2.76 7.81 35.39
CA THR A 1017 3.37 6.86 36.32
C THR A 1017 2.47 5.64 36.49
N THR A 1018 2.88 4.48 35.98
CA THR A 1018 2.73 3.17 36.65
C THR A 1018 3.61 2.11 35.97
N SER A 1019 4.91 2.15 36.24
CA SER A 1019 5.70 0.91 36.25
C SER A 1019 5.59 0.29 37.66
N PHE A 1020 4.77 -0.75 37.81
CA PHE A 1020 4.87 -1.60 38.99
C PHE A 1020 6.15 -2.43 38.89
N SER A 1021 6.94 -2.32 39.94
CA SER A 1021 8.22 -2.95 40.16
C SER A 1021 8.16 -4.47 40.07
N GLN A 1022 8.91 -5.05 39.13
CA GLN A 1022 9.55 -6.34 39.33
C GLN A 1022 11.02 -6.07 39.69
N GLN A 1023 11.31 -6.12 40.99
CA GLN A 1023 12.67 -6.23 41.48
C GLN A 1023 13.23 -7.61 41.06
N THR A 1024 14.01 -7.64 39.99
CA THR A 1024 14.97 -8.71 39.74
C THR A 1024 16.36 -8.19 40.08
N PHE A 1025 16.89 -8.74 41.17
CA PHE A 1025 18.26 -8.53 41.66
C PHE A 1025 19.28 -8.77 40.55
N SER A 1026 20.02 -7.73 40.15
CA SER A 1026 21.25 -7.88 39.38
C SER A 1026 22.37 -8.34 40.32
N PHE A 1027 22.67 -9.64 40.30
CA PHE A 1027 23.96 -10.16 40.71
C PHE A 1027 24.95 -10.01 39.54
N LEU A 1028 25.83 -9.00 39.61
CA LEU A 1028 27.08 -9.00 38.87
C LEU A 1028 28.22 -8.87 39.87
N VAL A 1029 28.83 -10.03 40.12
CA VAL A 1029 29.87 -10.30 41.09
C VAL A 1029 31.17 -9.67 40.62
N ILE A 1030 31.73 -8.81 41.48
CA ILE A 1030 33.13 -8.41 41.50
C ILE A 1030 33.96 -9.65 41.88
N ILE A 1031 34.82 -10.14 40.99
CA ILE A 1031 35.92 -11.04 41.37
C ILE A 1031 37.23 -10.35 41.09
N SER A 1032 37.81 -9.82 42.15
CA SER A 1032 39.24 -9.57 42.28
C SER A 1032 39.71 -10.17 43.61
N VAL A 1033 40.90 -10.76 43.53
CA VAL A 1033 41.77 -11.23 44.63
C VAL A 1033 41.48 -12.63 45.19
N PHE A 1034 42.32 -13.61 44.81
CA PHE A 1034 43.40 -14.13 45.67
C PHE A 1034 44.23 -15.17 44.93
N CYS A 1035 45.51 -14.88 44.69
CA CYS A 1035 46.57 -15.90 44.60
C CYS A 1035 47.93 -15.23 44.86
N LEU A 1036 48.27 -15.11 46.14
CA LEU A 1036 49.60 -14.87 46.65
C LEU A 1036 49.71 -15.64 47.96
N TYR A 1037 50.18 -16.89 47.88
CA TYR A 1037 51.14 -17.53 48.79
C TYR A 1037 51.25 -19.03 48.42
N PHE A 1038 52.32 -19.42 47.74
CA PHE A 1038 53.41 -20.18 48.36
C PHE A 1038 54.53 -20.43 47.34
N ALA A 1039 55.73 -19.98 47.72
CA ALA A 1039 56.98 -20.55 47.26
C ALA A 1039 57.28 -21.80 48.10
N LEU A 1040 57.54 -22.94 47.46
CA LEU A 1040 58.56 -23.95 47.80
C LEU A 1040 58.32 -25.21 46.96
N LEU A 1041 59.40 -25.63 46.28
CA LEU A 1041 59.59 -26.74 45.32
C LEU A 1041 59.20 -26.48 43.87
#